data_AF-A0A6B0D064-F1
#
_entry.id   AF-A0A6B0D064-F1
#
_cell.length_a   1.000
_cell.length_b   1.000
_cell.length_c   1.000
_cell.angle_alpha   90.00
_cell.angle_beta   90.00
_cell.angle_gamma   90.00
#
_symmetry.space_group_name_H-M   'P 1'
#
loop_
_entity.id
_entity.type
_entity.pdbx_description
1 polymer ?
#
loop_
_entity_poly.entity_id
_entity_poly.type
_entity_poly.pdbx_seq_one_letter_code
_entity_poly.pdbx_strand_id
1 'polypeptide(L)'
;INQTSNPTMEPNTITQATSQVTTKEHALNGAQNLAQAKTTAKNNLNNLTSINNAQKDALTRNIDGATTVAGVNQETAKATELNNAMHSLQNGINDETQTKQTQKYLDAEPSKKSAYDQAVNAAKAILTKASGQNVDKAAVEQALQNVNSTKTALNGDAKLNEAKAAAKQTLGTLTHINNAQRNALDNEITQATNVEGVNTVKAKAQQLDGAMGQLETSIRDKDTTLQSQNYQDADDAKRTAYSQAVNAAATILNKTAGGNTPKADVERAMQAVTQANTALNGIQNLERAKQAANTAITNASDLNTKQKEALKAQVTSAGRVSAANGVEHTATELNTAMTALKRAIADKADTKASGNYVNADANKRQAYDEKVTAAEHIVSGTPTPTLTPSDVTNAATQVTNAKTQLNGNHNLEVAKQNANTAIDGLTSLNGPQKAKLKEQVGQATTLPNVQTVRDNAQTLNTAMKGLRDSIANEATIKAGQNYTDASQNKQNDYNNAVTAAKAIIGQTTSPSMIAQEINQAKDQVTAKQQALNGQENLRTAQTNAKQHLNGLSDLTNAQKDAAKRQIEGATHVNEVTQAQNNADALNTAMTNLKNGIQDQNTIKQGVNFTDADEAKRNAYTNAVTQAEQILNKAQGPNTAKDGVETALQNVQRAKNELNGNQNVANAKTTAKNALNNLTSINNAQKAALKSQIEGATTVAGVNQVSTMASELNTAMSNLQRGINDEAATKAAQKYTEADRDKQTAYNDAVTAAKTLLDKTAGSNDNKVAVEQALQRVNTAKTALNGDARLNEAKNTAKQQLATMSHLTNAQKANLTEQIERGTTVAGVQGIQANAGTLNQAMNQLRQSIASKDATKSSEDYQDANADLQNAYNDAVTNAEGIISATNNPEMNPDTINQKASQVNSAKSALNGDEKLAAAKQTAKSDIGRLTDLNNAQRTAANAEVDQAPNLAAVTAAKNKATSLNTAMGNLKHALAEKDNTKRSVNYTDA
;
A
#
# COMPACT_ATOMS: atom_id res chain seq x y z
N ILE A 1 90.32 112.30 -216.90
CA ILE A 1 90.73 113.17 -218.03
C ILE A 1 90.51 114.64 -217.64
N ASN A 2 91.58 115.45 -217.54
CA ASN A 2 91.69 116.90 -217.88
C ASN A 2 93.17 117.37 -217.75
N GLN A 3 93.78 117.75 -218.91
CA GLN A 3 94.95 118.61 -219.30
C GLN A 3 96.22 118.80 -218.40
N THR A 4 97.47 118.92 -218.90
CA THR A 4 97.98 119.68 -220.10
C THR A 4 99.27 119.15 -220.81
N SER A 5 99.32 119.31 -222.17
CA SER A 5 100.47 119.41 -223.15
C SER A 5 101.29 118.14 -223.57
N ASN A 6 101.85 117.90 -224.79
CA ASN A 6 101.78 118.28 -226.24
C ASN A 6 102.97 117.54 -226.95
N PRO A 7 103.07 117.25 -228.27
CA PRO A 7 102.21 116.46 -229.17
C PRO A 7 103.02 115.38 -229.94
N THR A 8 103.35 114.26 -229.32
CA THR A 8 104.13 113.19 -229.98
C THR A 8 103.96 111.96 -229.11
N MET A 9 103.08 111.03 -229.47
CA MET A 9 103.23 110.08 -230.58
C MET A 9 104.54 109.32 -230.45
N GLU A 10 104.51 108.23 -229.66
CA GLU A 10 105.33 107.00 -229.77
C GLU A 10 104.87 106.00 -228.66
N PRO A 11 104.84 104.68 -228.90
CA PRO A 11 103.78 103.76 -228.43
C PRO A 11 103.64 103.46 -226.93
N ASN A 12 104.58 103.82 -226.07
CA ASN A 12 104.60 103.33 -224.68
C ASN A 12 104.45 104.41 -223.60
N THR A 13 103.92 105.58 -223.94
CA THR A 13 103.34 106.48 -222.92
C THR A 13 102.08 105.88 -222.24
N ILE A 14 101.59 104.72 -222.72
CA ILE A 14 100.74 103.75 -221.99
C ILE A 14 101.48 103.12 -220.78
N THR A 15 102.81 102.97 -220.84
CA THR A 15 103.64 102.21 -219.89
C THR A 15 103.89 102.92 -218.56
N GLN A 16 103.80 104.26 -218.49
CA GLN A 16 103.84 104.97 -217.21
C GLN A 16 102.48 104.98 -216.47
N ALA A 17 101.36 104.74 -217.18
CA ALA A 17 100.11 104.28 -216.56
C ALA A 17 100.17 102.77 -216.22
N THR A 18 100.99 101.99 -216.92
CA THR A 18 101.22 100.55 -216.62
C THR A 18 102.06 100.33 -215.36
N SER A 19 103.08 101.15 -215.05
CA SER A 19 103.92 100.94 -213.85
C SER A 19 103.30 101.45 -212.55
N GLN A 20 102.32 102.37 -212.58
CA GLN A 20 101.49 102.70 -211.42
C GLN A 20 100.30 101.72 -211.23
N VAL A 21 99.99 100.90 -212.24
CA VAL A 21 99.07 99.74 -212.13
C VAL A 21 99.78 98.54 -211.50
N THR A 22 101.07 98.33 -211.74
CA THR A 22 101.83 97.20 -211.16
C THR A 22 102.04 97.29 -209.63
N THR A 23 102.04 98.49 -209.04
CA THR A 23 102.17 98.67 -207.58
C THR A 23 100.84 98.58 -206.82
N LYS A 24 99.70 98.49 -207.52
CA LYS A 24 98.37 98.25 -206.93
C LYS A 24 97.69 96.94 -207.35
N GLU A 25 98.32 96.19 -208.26
CA GLU A 25 97.90 94.85 -208.67
C GLU A 25 98.42 93.73 -207.73
N HIS A 26 99.39 94.00 -206.84
CA HIS A 26 99.94 93.00 -205.91
C HIS A 26 99.24 92.88 -204.54
N ALA A 27 98.07 93.50 -204.33
CA ALA A 27 97.42 93.58 -203.01
C ALA A 27 95.97 93.04 -202.92
N LEU A 28 95.44 92.37 -203.94
CA LEU A 28 94.04 91.90 -203.93
C LEU A 28 93.92 90.38 -204.16
N ASN A 29 93.70 89.61 -203.08
CA ASN A 29 93.52 88.15 -203.07
C ASN A 29 92.24 87.73 -202.30
N GLY A 30 91.08 87.71 -202.97
CA GLY A 30 89.76 87.45 -202.38
C GLY A 30 89.45 86.00 -201.98
N ALA A 31 90.25 85.01 -202.40
CA ALA A 31 90.02 83.60 -202.07
C ALA A 31 90.41 83.25 -200.61
N GLN A 32 91.34 84.00 -200.01
CA GLN A 32 91.84 83.72 -198.65
C GLN A 32 90.86 84.13 -197.54
N ASN A 33 90.13 85.23 -197.72
CA ASN A 33 89.27 85.80 -196.66
C ASN A 33 88.01 84.95 -196.37
N LEU A 34 87.39 84.37 -197.39
CA LEU A 34 86.21 83.49 -197.21
C LEU A 34 86.60 82.18 -196.51
N ALA A 35 87.78 81.63 -196.82
CA ALA A 35 88.30 80.44 -196.17
C ALA A 35 88.56 80.67 -194.67
N GLN A 36 89.08 81.85 -194.31
CA GLN A 36 89.40 82.19 -192.93
C GLN A 36 88.15 82.42 -192.06
N ALA A 37 87.09 82.99 -192.63
CA ALA A 37 85.81 83.15 -191.95
C ALA A 37 85.15 81.79 -191.62
N LYS A 38 85.12 80.85 -192.58
CA LYS A 38 84.56 79.50 -192.36
C LYS A 38 85.30 78.74 -191.26
N THR A 39 86.63 78.83 -191.24
CA THR A 39 87.45 78.19 -190.20
C THR A 39 87.14 78.74 -188.80
N THR A 40 86.98 80.07 -188.67
CA THR A 40 86.69 80.71 -187.39
C THR A 40 85.32 80.29 -186.83
N ALA A 41 84.28 80.25 -187.66
CA ALA A 41 82.94 79.87 -187.22
C ALA A 41 82.83 78.39 -186.83
N LYS A 42 83.51 77.48 -187.56
CA LYS A 42 83.58 76.06 -187.16
C LYS A 42 84.30 75.89 -185.82
N ASN A 43 85.36 76.66 -185.56
CA ASN A 43 86.04 76.64 -184.27
C ASN A 43 85.12 77.12 -183.13
N ASN A 44 84.34 78.18 -183.34
CA ASN A 44 83.38 78.65 -182.35
C ASN A 44 82.27 77.62 -182.08
N LEU A 45 81.72 77.02 -183.13
CA LEU A 45 80.72 75.95 -183.02
C LEU A 45 81.27 74.75 -182.23
N ASN A 46 82.54 74.40 -182.45
CA ASN A 46 83.22 73.34 -181.69
C ASN A 46 83.31 73.62 -180.19
N ASN A 47 83.40 74.89 -179.80
CA ASN A 47 83.45 75.31 -178.40
C ASN A 47 82.08 75.38 -177.70
N LEU A 48 80.97 75.16 -178.42
CA LEU A 48 79.65 75.05 -177.82
C LEU A 48 79.44 73.63 -177.23
N THR A 49 79.10 73.58 -175.94
CA THR A 49 79.18 72.38 -175.09
C THR A 49 77.85 71.73 -174.74
N SER A 50 76.74 72.46 -174.88
CA SER A 50 75.38 72.05 -174.47
C SER A 50 74.51 71.61 -175.65
N ILE A 51 74.82 72.03 -176.87
CA ILE A 51 74.20 71.44 -178.08
C ILE A 51 74.64 69.99 -178.26
N ASN A 52 73.73 69.16 -178.74
CA ASN A 52 74.04 67.76 -179.09
C ASN A 52 74.75 67.66 -180.45
N ASN A 53 75.30 66.49 -180.76
CA ASN A 53 76.07 66.27 -181.99
C ASN A 53 75.24 66.51 -183.25
N ALA A 54 73.96 66.11 -183.27
CA ALA A 54 73.10 66.28 -184.43
C ALA A 54 72.82 67.77 -184.74
N GLN A 55 72.61 68.58 -183.70
CA GLN A 55 72.51 70.03 -183.79
C GLN A 55 73.84 70.65 -184.26
N LYS A 56 74.96 70.18 -183.72
CA LYS A 56 76.31 70.63 -184.08
C LYS A 56 76.68 70.32 -185.53
N ASP A 57 76.35 69.14 -186.03
CA ASP A 57 76.59 68.75 -187.42
C ASP A 57 75.75 69.57 -188.40
N ALA A 58 74.48 69.82 -188.05
CA ALA A 58 73.59 70.65 -188.87
C ALA A 58 74.14 72.09 -188.98
N LEU A 59 74.56 72.67 -187.86
CA LEU A 59 75.17 74.00 -187.83
C LEU A 59 76.52 74.03 -188.59
N THR A 60 77.32 72.96 -188.52
CA THR A 60 78.59 72.86 -189.27
C THR A 60 78.35 72.86 -190.78
N ARG A 61 77.37 72.07 -191.24
CA ARG A 61 76.96 72.03 -192.66
C ARG A 61 76.47 73.38 -193.14
N ASN A 62 75.70 74.09 -192.33
CA ASN A 62 75.21 75.42 -192.69
C ASN A 62 76.37 76.44 -192.79
N ILE A 63 77.37 76.37 -191.91
CA ILE A 63 78.59 77.19 -191.99
C ILE A 63 79.40 76.87 -193.26
N ASP A 64 79.51 75.60 -193.63
CA ASP A 64 80.21 75.16 -194.84
C ASP A 64 79.54 75.64 -196.14
N GLY A 65 78.21 75.60 -196.18
CA GLY A 65 77.43 76.05 -197.34
C GLY A 65 77.44 77.56 -197.56
N ALA A 66 77.87 78.35 -196.58
CA ALA A 66 77.87 79.81 -196.70
C ALA A 66 78.85 80.28 -197.79
N THR A 67 78.35 80.99 -198.81
CA THR A 67 79.16 81.52 -199.91
C THR A 67 79.73 82.91 -199.63
N THR A 68 79.33 83.51 -198.49
CA THR A 68 79.77 84.83 -198.06
C THR A 68 80.15 84.80 -196.58
N VAL A 69 81.04 85.71 -196.16
CA VAL A 69 81.40 85.89 -194.74
C VAL A 69 80.17 86.24 -193.89
N ALA A 70 79.20 86.97 -194.45
CA ALA A 70 77.95 87.29 -193.78
C ALA A 70 77.09 86.04 -193.46
N GLY A 71 77.01 85.08 -194.40
CA GLY A 71 76.29 83.83 -194.17
C GLY A 71 76.91 82.96 -193.06
N VAL A 72 78.24 82.99 -192.93
CA VAL A 72 78.97 82.27 -191.88
C VAL A 72 78.64 82.82 -190.48
N ASN A 73 78.51 84.13 -190.33
CA ASN A 73 78.23 84.78 -189.04
C ASN A 73 76.83 84.46 -188.51
N GLN A 74 75.83 84.35 -189.40
CA GLN A 74 74.44 84.10 -189.00
C GLN A 74 74.24 82.72 -188.36
N GLU A 75 74.92 81.70 -188.87
CA GLU A 75 74.85 80.34 -188.32
C GLU A 75 75.60 80.20 -186.99
N THR A 76 76.60 81.05 -186.75
CA THR A 76 77.31 81.12 -185.45
C THR A 76 76.38 81.66 -184.34
N ALA A 77 75.50 82.61 -184.65
CA ALA A 77 74.52 83.14 -183.71
C ALA A 77 73.47 82.09 -183.31
N LYS A 78 72.88 81.38 -184.27
CA LYS A 78 71.92 80.29 -184.01
C LYS A 78 72.50 79.20 -183.11
N ALA A 79 73.77 78.86 -183.33
CA ALA A 79 74.45 77.85 -182.53
C ALA A 79 74.51 78.23 -181.04
N THR A 80 74.80 79.51 -180.76
CA THR A 80 74.92 80.03 -179.40
C THR A 80 73.57 80.04 -178.66
N GLU A 81 72.50 80.44 -179.34
CA GLU A 81 71.16 80.47 -178.73
C GLU A 81 70.63 79.08 -178.40
N LEU A 82 70.81 78.11 -179.31
CA LEU A 82 70.38 76.73 -179.10
C LEU A 82 71.11 76.07 -177.93
N ASN A 83 72.39 76.39 -177.76
CA ASN A 83 73.21 75.93 -176.64
C ASN A 83 72.62 76.34 -175.28
N ASN A 84 72.13 77.58 -175.15
CA ASN A 84 71.59 78.09 -173.89
C ASN A 84 70.23 77.44 -173.52
N ALA A 85 69.38 77.18 -174.50
CA ALA A 85 68.12 76.48 -174.27
C ALA A 85 68.35 75.03 -173.81
N MET A 86 69.28 74.33 -174.46
CA MET A 86 69.68 72.98 -174.05
C MET A 86 70.21 72.95 -172.61
N HIS A 87 71.00 73.94 -172.23
CA HIS A 87 71.50 74.05 -170.86
C HIS A 87 70.37 74.23 -169.83
N SER A 88 69.33 74.99 -170.17
CA SER A 88 68.17 75.22 -169.31
C SER A 88 67.31 73.97 -169.12
N LEU A 89 67.09 73.20 -170.19
CA LEU A 89 66.38 71.92 -170.12
C LEU A 89 67.11 70.92 -169.22
N GLN A 90 68.45 70.91 -169.28
CA GLN A 90 69.27 70.06 -168.41
C GLN A 90 69.11 70.39 -166.94
N ASN A 91 69.12 71.68 -166.59
CA ASN A 91 68.91 72.10 -165.21
C ASN A 91 67.50 71.76 -164.69
N GLY A 92 66.47 71.80 -165.54
CA GLY A 92 65.08 71.52 -165.13
C GLY A 92 64.78 70.09 -164.70
N ILE A 93 65.64 69.12 -165.04
CA ILE A 93 65.46 67.71 -164.66
C ILE A 93 66.47 67.20 -163.63
N ASN A 94 67.42 68.05 -163.19
CA ASN A 94 68.51 67.61 -162.29
C ASN A 94 68.02 67.13 -160.91
N ASP A 95 66.81 67.53 -160.47
CA ASP A 95 66.27 67.19 -159.16
C ASP A 95 65.13 66.14 -159.19
N GLU A 96 65.03 65.37 -160.27
CA GLU A 96 64.06 64.27 -160.40
C GLU A 96 64.12 63.31 -159.21
N THR A 97 65.33 62.85 -158.87
CA THR A 97 65.54 61.86 -157.80
C THR A 97 65.08 62.40 -156.46
N GLN A 98 65.33 63.68 -156.19
CA GLN A 98 64.89 64.35 -154.96
C GLN A 98 63.37 64.40 -154.89
N THR A 99 62.72 64.78 -156.01
CA THR A 99 61.27 64.94 -156.09
C THR A 99 60.53 63.62 -155.82
N LYS A 100 61.02 62.51 -156.40
CA LYS A 100 60.44 61.17 -156.25
C LYS A 100 60.52 60.60 -154.83
N GLN A 101 61.41 61.10 -153.98
CA GLN A 101 61.55 60.67 -152.58
C GLN A 101 60.63 61.45 -151.62
N THR A 102 60.02 62.55 -152.06
CA THR A 102 59.14 63.33 -151.19
C THR A 102 57.81 62.61 -150.94
N GLN A 103 57.22 62.78 -149.75
CA GLN A 103 55.87 62.27 -149.47
C GLN A 103 54.82 62.89 -150.40
N LYS A 104 55.08 64.11 -150.87
CA LYS A 104 54.32 64.76 -151.92
C LYS A 104 54.22 63.91 -153.19
N TYR A 105 55.23 63.08 -153.52
CA TYR A 105 55.18 62.05 -154.56
C TYR A 105 54.75 60.67 -154.02
N LEU A 106 55.23 60.20 -152.87
CA LEU A 106 54.93 58.84 -152.38
C LEU A 106 53.46 58.63 -151.98
N ASP A 107 52.80 59.63 -151.43
CA ASP A 107 51.37 59.61 -151.09
C ASP A 107 50.50 60.25 -152.19
N ALA A 108 51.10 60.78 -153.27
CA ALA A 108 50.34 61.30 -154.40
C ALA A 108 49.53 60.23 -155.11
N GLU A 109 48.48 60.67 -155.80
CA GLU A 109 47.68 59.80 -156.65
C GLU A 109 48.54 59.16 -157.76
N PRO A 110 48.35 57.86 -158.07
CA PRO A 110 49.14 57.16 -159.07
C PRO A 110 49.19 57.84 -160.44
N SER A 111 48.07 58.45 -160.88
CA SER A 111 47.98 59.17 -162.15
C SER A 111 48.91 60.39 -162.22
N LYS A 112 49.07 61.10 -161.11
CA LYS A 112 49.91 62.30 -161.03
C LYS A 112 51.40 61.97 -160.96
N LYS A 113 51.75 60.85 -160.33
CA LYS A 113 53.12 60.30 -160.36
C LYS A 113 53.56 59.97 -161.79
N SER A 114 52.74 59.20 -162.51
CA SER A 114 53.03 58.81 -163.90
C SER A 114 53.20 60.01 -164.83
N ALA A 115 52.41 61.08 -164.67
CA ALA A 115 52.53 62.27 -165.50
C ALA A 115 53.88 62.99 -165.33
N TYR A 116 54.39 63.08 -164.09
CA TYR A 116 55.70 63.69 -163.81
C TYR A 116 56.84 62.89 -164.43
N ASP A 117 56.79 61.56 -164.30
CA ASP A 117 57.83 60.67 -164.83
C ASP A 117 57.96 60.74 -166.35
N GLN A 118 56.83 60.82 -167.06
CA GLN A 118 56.83 60.93 -168.53
C GLN A 118 57.45 62.25 -169.01
N ALA A 119 57.15 63.37 -168.34
CA ALA A 119 57.68 64.67 -168.72
C ALA A 119 59.21 64.73 -168.57
N VAL A 120 59.75 64.17 -167.47
CA VAL A 120 61.21 64.11 -167.24
C VAL A 120 61.91 63.24 -168.28
N ASN A 121 61.32 62.09 -168.64
CA ASN A 121 61.89 61.21 -169.66
C ASN A 121 61.94 61.87 -171.04
N ALA A 122 60.92 62.64 -171.44
CA ALA A 122 60.91 63.37 -172.70
C ALA A 122 62.03 64.42 -172.76
N ALA A 123 62.25 65.16 -171.67
CA ALA A 123 63.35 66.13 -171.56
C ALA A 123 64.74 65.47 -171.67
N LYS A 124 64.94 64.29 -171.09
CA LYS A 124 66.20 63.51 -171.20
C LYS A 124 66.53 63.11 -172.64
N ALA A 125 65.52 62.77 -173.45
CA ALA A 125 65.73 62.35 -174.84
C ALA A 125 66.34 63.47 -175.72
N ILE A 126 65.95 64.72 -175.50
CA ILE A 126 66.47 65.89 -176.22
C ILE A 126 67.94 66.17 -175.86
N LEU A 127 68.29 66.06 -174.57
CA LEU A 127 69.61 66.39 -174.01
C LEU A 127 70.72 65.42 -174.37
N THR A 128 70.41 64.28 -175.00
CA THR A 128 71.40 63.22 -175.22
C THR A 128 72.45 63.65 -176.24
N LYS A 129 73.74 63.64 -175.87
CA LYS A 129 74.80 64.27 -176.66
C LYS A 129 75.11 63.56 -177.98
N ALA A 130 75.17 62.22 -177.98
CA ALA A 130 75.55 61.42 -179.14
C ALA A 130 74.40 61.16 -180.12
N SER A 131 73.16 61.09 -179.63
CA SER A 131 71.97 60.64 -180.38
C SER A 131 70.74 61.52 -180.19
N GLY A 132 70.89 62.67 -179.53
CA GLY A 132 69.80 63.62 -179.34
C GLY A 132 69.28 64.11 -180.68
N GLN A 133 67.98 64.35 -180.74
CA GLN A 133 67.34 64.82 -181.96
C GLN A 133 67.87 66.21 -182.33
N ASN A 134 68.00 66.47 -183.63
CA ASN A 134 68.27 67.82 -184.14
C ASN A 134 66.98 68.65 -184.03
N VAL A 135 66.72 69.16 -182.83
CA VAL A 135 65.56 70.02 -182.55
C VAL A 135 66.00 71.47 -182.45
N ASP A 136 65.11 72.38 -182.81
CA ASP A 136 65.32 73.81 -182.63
C ASP A 136 65.13 74.24 -181.16
N LYS A 137 65.34 75.53 -180.91
CA LYS A 137 65.26 76.12 -179.57
C LYS A 137 63.86 75.97 -178.93
N ALA A 138 62.79 76.13 -179.71
CA ALA A 138 61.42 76.17 -179.17
C ALA A 138 61.00 74.80 -178.63
N ALA A 139 61.37 73.73 -179.32
CA ALA A 139 61.10 72.37 -178.86
C ALA A 139 61.80 72.05 -177.52
N VAL A 140 63.02 72.56 -177.33
CA VAL A 140 63.79 72.38 -176.08
C VAL A 140 63.10 73.11 -174.90
N GLU A 141 62.60 74.32 -175.12
CA GLU A 141 61.91 75.10 -174.09
C GLU A 141 60.56 74.48 -173.71
N GLN A 142 59.81 73.89 -174.64
CA GLN A 142 58.54 73.22 -174.36
C GLN A 142 58.70 72.00 -173.43
N ALA A 143 59.75 71.21 -173.64
CA ALA A 143 60.04 70.04 -172.80
C ALA A 143 60.30 70.44 -171.34
N LEU A 144 60.97 71.57 -171.11
CA LEU A 144 61.25 72.10 -169.78
C LEU A 144 59.96 72.50 -169.04
N GLN A 145 59.00 73.08 -169.76
CA GLN A 145 57.74 73.55 -169.18
C GLN A 145 56.84 72.39 -168.71
N ASN A 146 56.84 71.28 -169.43
CA ASN A 146 56.09 70.07 -169.07
C ASN A 146 56.61 69.43 -167.78
N VAL A 147 57.94 69.40 -167.60
CA VAL A 147 58.56 68.87 -166.38
C VAL A 147 58.11 69.66 -165.15
N ASN A 148 58.13 70.98 -165.21
CA ASN A 148 57.75 71.83 -164.07
C ASN A 148 56.25 71.74 -163.71
N SER A 149 55.38 71.67 -164.72
CA SER A 149 53.93 71.64 -164.49
C SER A 149 53.49 70.35 -163.82
N THR A 150 54.02 69.21 -164.29
CA THR A 150 53.71 67.89 -163.75
C THR A 150 54.31 67.68 -162.36
N LYS A 151 55.48 68.25 -162.08
CA LYS A 151 56.07 68.29 -160.74
C LYS A 151 55.20 68.98 -159.70
N THR A 152 54.59 70.10 -160.08
CA THR A 152 53.73 70.90 -159.19
C THR A 152 52.42 70.18 -158.86
N ALA A 153 51.93 69.32 -159.76
CA ALA A 153 50.65 68.63 -159.61
C ALA A 153 50.64 67.51 -158.55
N LEU A 154 51.79 67.03 -158.08
CA LEU A 154 51.92 65.98 -157.06
C LEU A 154 51.23 66.39 -155.74
N ASN A 155 50.37 65.52 -155.17
CA ASN A 155 49.38 65.87 -154.11
C ASN A 155 49.41 65.02 -152.82
N GLY A 156 50.51 64.35 -152.47
CA GLY A 156 50.55 63.46 -151.29
C GLY A 156 50.22 64.12 -149.95
N ASP A 157 50.62 65.37 -149.72
CA ASP A 157 50.37 66.08 -148.45
C ASP A 157 48.87 66.27 -148.14
N ALA A 158 48.02 66.38 -149.19
CA ALA A 158 46.58 66.51 -149.02
C ALA A 158 45.94 65.20 -148.51
N LYS A 159 46.42 64.05 -148.98
CA LYS A 159 45.90 62.73 -148.59
C LYS A 159 46.21 62.37 -147.14
N LEU A 160 47.37 62.79 -146.63
CA LEU A 160 47.72 62.62 -145.22
C LEU A 160 46.74 63.37 -144.29
N ASN A 161 46.38 64.61 -144.64
CA ASN A 161 45.47 65.41 -143.82
C ASN A 161 44.04 64.87 -143.80
N GLU A 162 43.55 64.35 -144.93
CA GLU A 162 42.24 63.66 -145.01
C GLU A 162 42.20 62.45 -144.07
N ALA A 163 43.25 61.62 -144.06
CA ALA A 163 43.34 60.45 -143.18
C ALA A 163 43.33 60.84 -141.69
N LYS A 164 44.10 61.87 -141.30
CA LYS A 164 44.13 62.38 -139.91
C LYS A 164 42.76 62.85 -139.43
N ALA A 165 42.02 63.58 -140.26
CA ALA A 165 40.69 64.07 -139.92
C ALA A 165 39.71 62.91 -139.66
N ALA A 166 39.69 61.89 -140.53
CA ALA A 166 38.81 60.72 -140.38
C ALA A 166 39.12 59.89 -139.12
N ALA A 167 40.40 59.74 -138.77
CA ALA A 167 40.80 59.03 -137.55
C ALA A 167 40.39 59.79 -136.28
N LYS A 168 40.55 61.12 -136.23
CA LYS A 168 40.07 61.96 -135.11
C LYS A 168 38.54 61.88 -134.95
N GLN A 169 37.80 61.86 -136.05
CA GLN A 169 36.35 61.68 -136.01
C GLN A 169 35.96 60.31 -135.42
N THR A 170 36.66 59.24 -135.81
CA THR A 170 36.44 57.90 -135.23
C THR A 170 36.74 57.91 -133.73
N LEU A 171 37.86 58.49 -133.30
CA LEU A 171 38.23 58.63 -131.90
C LEU A 171 37.16 59.38 -131.09
N GLY A 172 36.49 60.38 -131.66
CA GLY A 172 35.37 61.08 -131.03
C GLY A 172 34.15 60.21 -130.75
N THR A 173 33.92 59.14 -131.52
CA THR A 173 32.75 58.25 -131.38
C THR A 173 32.92 57.14 -130.32
N LEU A 174 34.14 56.89 -129.85
CA LEU A 174 34.43 55.85 -128.85
C LEU A 174 33.89 56.25 -127.47
N THR A 175 33.16 55.37 -126.78
CA THR A 175 32.37 55.71 -125.59
C THR A 175 32.94 55.21 -124.27
N HIS A 176 33.80 54.19 -124.28
CA HIS A 176 34.29 53.51 -123.07
C HIS A 176 35.67 53.98 -122.62
N ILE A 177 36.56 54.39 -123.53
CA ILE A 177 37.85 54.98 -123.17
C ILE A 177 37.70 56.24 -122.28
N ASN A 178 38.65 56.44 -121.38
CA ASN A 178 38.72 57.62 -120.51
C ASN A 178 39.43 58.79 -121.21
N ASN A 179 39.43 59.98 -120.58
CA ASN A 179 39.98 61.19 -121.18
C ASN A 179 41.50 61.10 -121.44
N ALA A 180 42.27 60.47 -120.55
CA ALA A 180 43.71 60.33 -120.71
C ALA A 180 44.08 59.41 -121.89
N GLN A 181 43.38 58.28 -122.02
CA GLN A 181 43.52 57.36 -123.16
C GLN A 181 43.10 58.05 -124.47
N ARG A 182 41.99 58.80 -124.46
CA ARG A 182 41.52 59.54 -125.63
C ARG A 182 42.55 60.59 -126.07
N ASN A 183 43.09 61.37 -125.14
CA ASN A 183 44.10 62.39 -125.45
C ASN A 183 45.40 61.77 -125.99
N ALA A 184 45.85 60.64 -125.43
CA ALA A 184 47.03 59.94 -125.93
C ALA A 184 46.83 59.47 -127.38
N LEU A 185 45.67 58.90 -127.68
CA LEU A 185 45.32 58.45 -129.03
C LEU A 185 45.16 59.62 -130.02
N ASP A 186 44.60 60.77 -129.60
CA ASP A 186 44.52 61.96 -130.46
C ASP A 186 45.90 62.51 -130.81
N ASN A 187 46.82 62.51 -129.84
CA ASN A 187 48.21 62.89 -130.05
C ASN A 187 48.92 61.93 -131.02
N GLU A 188 48.74 60.61 -130.86
CA GLU A 188 49.29 59.62 -131.79
C GLU A 188 48.75 59.82 -133.23
N ILE A 189 47.46 60.11 -133.41
CA ILE A 189 46.89 60.42 -134.75
C ILE A 189 47.53 61.69 -135.33
N THR A 190 47.71 62.72 -134.50
CA THR A 190 48.26 64.02 -134.94
C THR A 190 49.71 63.89 -135.42
N GLN A 191 50.51 63.06 -134.74
CA GLN A 191 51.94 62.89 -135.03
C GLN A 191 52.24 61.99 -136.24
N ALA A 192 51.28 61.19 -136.71
CA ALA A 192 51.51 60.29 -137.85
C ALA A 192 51.96 61.06 -139.10
N THR A 193 53.03 60.62 -139.75
CA THR A 193 53.66 61.34 -140.88
C THR A 193 53.27 60.81 -142.26
N ASN A 194 52.45 59.75 -142.31
CA ASN A 194 51.91 59.14 -143.53
C ASN A 194 50.53 58.51 -143.25
N VAL A 195 49.81 58.15 -144.31
CA VAL A 195 48.42 57.64 -144.21
C VAL A 195 48.34 56.31 -143.45
N GLU A 196 49.33 55.43 -143.59
CA GLU A 196 49.35 54.12 -142.93
C GLU A 196 49.44 54.25 -141.40
N GLY A 197 50.33 55.12 -140.89
CA GLY A 197 50.48 55.37 -139.46
C GLY A 197 49.20 55.87 -138.78
N VAL A 198 48.40 56.69 -139.48
CA VAL A 198 47.10 57.16 -138.97
C VAL A 198 46.11 55.99 -138.78
N ASN A 199 46.07 55.04 -139.72
CA ASN A 199 45.14 53.90 -139.67
C ASN A 199 45.48 52.93 -138.54
N THR A 200 46.75 52.73 -138.23
CA THR A 200 47.18 51.89 -137.09
C THR A 200 46.67 52.44 -135.76
N VAL A 201 46.76 53.76 -135.54
CA VAL A 201 46.28 54.39 -134.31
C VAL A 201 44.76 54.29 -134.18
N LYS A 202 44.02 54.42 -135.29
CA LYS A 202 42.57 54.24 -135.33
C LYS A 202 42.15 52.84 -134.85
N ALA A 203 42.81 51.78 -135.33
CA ALA A 203 42.52 50.41 -134.90
C ALA A 203 42.83 50.18 -133.42
N LYS A 204 43.97 50.71 -132.93
CA LYS A 204 44.36 50.68 -131.52
C LYS A 204 43.32 51.34 -130.61
N ALA A 205 42.75 52.48 -131.04
CA ALA A 205 41.71 53.17 -130.29
C ALA A 205 40.44 52.32 -130.12
N GLN A 206 39.96 51.68 -131.20
CA GLN A 206 38.76 50.83 -131.17
C GLN A 206 38.94 49.59 -130.28
N GLN A 207 40.11 48.96 -130.31
CA GLN A 207 40.39 47.79 -129.47
C GLN A 207 40.47 48.14 -127.97
N LEU A 208 41.05 49.30 -127.63
CA LEU A 208 41.12 49.76 -126.24
C LEU A 208 39.73 50.09 -125.70
N ASP A 209 38.87 50.69 -126.51
CA ASP A 209 37.47 50.98 -126.16
C ASP A 209 36.69 49.71 -125.82
N GLY A 210 36.83 48.65 -126.62
CA GLY A 210 36.20 47.36 -126.35
C GLY A 210 36.64 46.75 -125.02
N ALA A 211 37.95 46.78 -124.70
CA ALA A 211 38.45 46.27 -123.42
C ALA A 211 37.95 47.08 -122.22
N MET A 212 37.85 48.40 -122.37
CA MET A 212 37.28 49.28 -121.33
C MET A 212 35.80 48.97 -121.06
N GLY A 213 35.00 48.71 -122.10
CA GLY A 213 33.60 48.30 -121.91
C GLY A 213 33.43 46.94 -121.23
N GLN A 214 34.37 46.01 -121.43
CA GLN A 214 34.39 44.72 -120.72
C GLN A 214 34.75 44.88 -119.24
N LEU A 215 35.72 45.73 -118.91
CA LEU A 215 36.07 46.06 -117.53
C LEU A 215 34.89 46.75 -116.80
N GLU A 216 34.14 47.60 -117.50
CA GLU A 216 32.92 48.23 -116.97
C GLU A 216 31.85 47.18 -116.62
N THR A 217 31.71 46.16 -117.47
CA THR A 217 30.77 45.05 -117.25
C THR A 217 31.19 44.17 -116.06
N SER A 218 32.49 43.93 -115.85
CA SER A 218 32.95 43.00 -114.79
C SER A 218 32.73 43.50 -113.37
N ILE A 219 32.56 44.82 -113.17
CA ILE A 219 32.26 45.42 -111.87
C ILE A 219 30.81 45.91 -111.74
N ARG A 220 29.92 45.59 -112.69
CA ARG A 220 28.52 46.05 -112.69
C ARG A 220 27.77 45.60 -111.43
N ASP A 221 27.98 44.35 -111.03
CA ASP A 221 27.25 43.73 -109.91
C ASP A 221 27.94 43.92 -108.56
N LYS A 222 28.95 44.81 -108.47
CA LYS A 222 29.79 44.99 -107.28
C LYS A 222 28.97 45.23 -106.00
N ASP A 223 27.92 46.04 -106.09
CA ASP A 223 27.13 46.44 -104.92
C ASP A 223 26.29 45.25 -104.42
N THR A 224 25.76 44.44 -105.35
CA THR A 224 25.07 43.19 -105.05
C THR A 224 26.01 42.17 -104.41
N THR A 225 27.23 42.02 -104.92
CA THR A 225 28.22 41.11 -104.33
C THR A 225 28.66 41.55 -102.94
N LEU A 226 28.91 42.85 -102.72
CA LEU A 226 29.28 43.39 -101.40
C LEU A 226 28.19 43.19 -100.33
N GLN A 227 26.92 43.17 -100.73
CA GLN A 227 25.78 42.89 -99.85
C GLN A 227 25.48 41.40 -99.70
N SER A 228 26.02 40.55 -100.57
CA SER A 228 25.77 39.12 -100.53
C SER A 228 26.34 38.48 -99.26
N GLN A 229 25.65 37.45 -98.78
CA GLN A 229 26.13 36.64 -97.68
C GLN A 229 27.50 36.00 -97.97
N ASN A 230 27.75 35.65 -99.23
CA ASN A 230 29.03 35.08 -99.64
C ASN A 230 30.21 36.05 -99.44
N TYR A 231 29.96 37.36 -99.47
CA TYR A 231 30.95 38.38 -99.09
C TYR A 231 30.94 38.66 -97.58
N GLN A 232 29.77 38.87 -96.97
CA GLN A 232 29.69 39.30 -95.57
C GLN A 232 30.27 38.28 -94.56
N ASP A 233 30.18 36.98 -94.86
CA ASP A 233 30.70 35.90 -94.03
C ASP A 233 32.01 35.30 -94.58
N ALA A 234 32.54 35.82 -95.70
CA ALA A 234 33.83 35.37 -96.24
C ALA A 234 34.97 35.77 -95.30
N ASP A 235 36.09 35.07 -95.43
CA ASP A 235 37.31 35.41 -94.70
C ASP A 235 37.71 36.86 -95.02
N ASP A 236 38.17 37.58 -94.00
CA ASP A 236 38.50 39.01 -94.13
C ASP A 236 39.53 39.29 -95.24
N ALA A 237 40.51 38.41 -95.42
CA ALA A 237 41.49 38.51 -96.50
C ALA A 237 40.84 38.46 -97.89
N LYS A 238 39.81 37.61 -98.07
CA LYS A 238 39.13 37.43 -99.37
C LYS A 238 38.14 38.56 -99.65
N ARG A 239 37.45 39.06 -98.62
CA ARG A 239 36.64 40.29 -98.70
C ARG A 239 37.49 41.49 -99.13
N THR A 240 38.65 41.63 -98.50
CA THR A 240 39.60 42.70 -98.81
C THR A 240 40.09 42.60 -100.25
N ALA A 241 40.48 41.41 -100.70
CA ALA A 241 40.94 41.17 -102.07
C ALA A 241 39.89 41.55 -103.13
N TYR A 242 38.62 41.18 -102.93
CA TYR A 242 37.54 41.54 -103.86
C TYR A 242 37.29 43.06 -103.91
N SER A 243 37.20 43.71 -102.74
CA SER A 243 37.01 45.17 -102.67
C SER A 243 38.16 45.94 -103.33
N GLN A 244 39.40 45.49 -103.13
CA GLN A 244 40.58 46.11 -103.76
C GLN A 244 40.56 45.95 -105.28
N ALA A 245 40.23 44.75 -105.80
CA ALA A 245 40.15 44.51 -107.23
C ALA A 245 39.07 45.37 -107.91
N VAL A 246 37.88 45.48 -107.29
CA VAL A 246 36.79 46.34 -107.77
C VAL A 246 37.20 47.81 -107.77
N ASN A 247 37.85 48.29 -106.71
CA ASN A 247 38.32 49.68 -106.64
C ASN A 247 39.39 49.99 -107.70
N ALA A 248 40.31 49.06 -107.96
CA ALA A 248 41.32 49.22 -109.02
C ALA A 248 40.66 49.32 -110.40
N ALA A 249 39.70 48.44 -110.71
CA ALA A 249 38.91 48.49 -111.94
C ALA A 249 38.10 49.79 -112.06
N ALA A 250 37.44 50.24 -110.99
CA ALA A 250 36.70 51.51 -110.95
C ALA A 250 37.60 52.73 -111.21
N THR A 251 38.84 52.69 -110.73
CA THR A 251 39.83 53.76 -110.96
C THR A 251 40.21 53.86 -112.43
N ILE A 252 40.44 52.72 -113.10
CA ILE A 252 40.77 52.67 -114.53
C ILE A 252 39.61 53.21 -115.38
N LEU A 253 38.38 52.82 -115.05
CA LEU A 253 37.15 53.23 -115.75
C LEU A 253 36.76 54.70 -115.54
N ASN A 254 37.31 55.36 -114.53
CA ASN A 254 36.95 56.74 -114.22
C ASN A 254 37.24 57.65 -115.43
N LYS A 255 36.20 58.31 -115.94
CA LYS A 255 36.28 59.12 -117.17
C LYS A 255 37.24 60.28 -117.08
N THR A 256 37.35 60.92 -115.91
CA THR A 256 38.13 62.15 -115.72
C THR A 256 39.45 61.91 -115.00
N ALA A 257 39.49 60.98 -114.04
CA ALA A 257 40.67 60.69 -113.23
C ALA A 257 41.41 59.41 -113.65
N GLY A 258 40.85 58.59 -114.55
CA GLY A 258 41.52 57.42 -115.08
C GLY A 258 42.75 57.80 -115.92
N GLY A 259 43.88 57.12 -115.65
CA GLY A 259 45.12 57.33 -116.39
C GLY A 259 45.08 56.73 -117.81
N ASN A 260 46.15 56.96 -118.59
CA ASN A 260 46.33 56.34 -119.90
C ASN A 260 46.73 54.85 -119.76
N THR A 261 45.77 54.00 -119.36
CA THR A 261 46.01 52.57 -119.12
C THR A 261 45.99 51.79 -120.45
N PRO A 262 47.04 51.02 -120.78
CA PRO A 262 47.06 50.18 -121.98
C PRO A 262 46.06 49.01 -121.89
N LYS A 263 45.63 48.49 -123.06
CA LYS A 263 44.65 47.39 -123.18
C LYS A 263 44.97 46.17 -122.30
N ALA A 264 46.23 45.74 -122.26
CA ALA A 264 46.63 44.56 -121.48
C ALA A 264 46.42 44.72 -119.97
N ASP A 265 46.58 45.94 -119.44
CA ASP A 265 46.39 46.21 -118.01
C ASP A 265 44.91 46.38 -117.66
N VAL A 266 44.10 46.90 -118.59
CA VAL A 266 42.62 46.88 -118.49
C VAL A 266 42.11 45.44 -118.40
N GLU A 267 42.63 44.54 -119.24
CA GLU A 267 42.28 43.11 -119.22
C GLU A 267 42.75 42.40 -117.92
N ARG A 268 43.93 42.77 -117.39
CA ARG A 268 44.41 42.20 -116.11
C ARG A 268 43.55 42.63 -114.93
N ALA A 269 43.12 43.90 -114.89
CA ALA A 269 42.22 44.40 -113.85
C ALA A 269 40.87 43.65 -113.88
N MET A 270 40.35 43.34 -115.08
CA MET A 270 39.14 42.54 -115.24
C MET A 270 39.31 41.14 -114.64
N GLN A 271 40.41 40.45 -114.94
CA GLN A 271 40.68 39.10 -114.40
C GLN A 271 40.81 39.10 -112.88
N ALA A 272 41.44 40.13 -112.29
CA ALA A 272 41.59 40.25 -110.84
C ALA A 272 40.23 40.37 -110.14
N VAL A 273 39.29 41.14 -110.70
CA VAL A 273 37.91 41.25 -110.18
C VAL A 273 37.22 39.89 -110.22
N THR A 274 37.31 39.17 -111.34
CA THR A 274 36.67 37.85 -111.49
C THR A 274 37.23 36.84 -110.49
N GLN A 275 38.55 36.70 -110.39
CA GLN A 275 39.19 35.74 -109.47
C GLN A 275 38.85 36.03 -108.01
N ALA A 276 38.90 37.30 -107.60
CA ALA A 276 38.58 37.69 -106.24
C ALA A 276 37.10 37.45 -105.90
N ASN A 277 36.18 37.62 -106.87
CA ASN A 277 34.76 37.31 -106.69
C ASN A 277 34.54 35.81 -106.46
N THR A 278 35.18 34.95 -107.25
CA THR A 278 35.05 33.49 -107.13
C THR A 278 35.68 32.94 -105.84
N ALA A 279 36.69 33.63 -105.30
CA ALA A 279 37.35 33.23 -104.06
C ALA A 279 36.51 33.44 -102.80
N LEU A 280 35.49 34.30 -102.84
CA LEU A 280 34.60 34.57 -101.71
C LEU A 280 33.94 33.27 -101.20
N ASN A 281 34.03 33.03 -99.89
CA ASN A 281 33.69 31.75 -99.26
C ASN A 281 32.72 31.87 -98.08
N GLY A 282 31.96 32.95 -97.97
CA GLY A 282 31.05 33.18 -96.84
C GLY A 282 29.97 32.11 -96.69
N ILE A 283 29.47 31.55 -97.80
CA ILE A 283 28.50 30.44 -97.74
C ILE A 283 29.14 29.18 -97.13
N GLN A 284 30.37 28.85 -97.50
CA GLN A 284 31.11 27.70 -96.96
C GLN A 284 31.47 27.90 -95.48
N ASN A 285 31.76 29.15 -95.08
CA ASN A 285 32.00 29.49 -93.68
C ASN A 285 30.73 29.33 -92.84
N LEU A 286 29.55 29.73 -93.34
CA LEU A 286 28.28 29.48 -92.65
C LEU A 286 28.02 27.99 -92.45
N GLU A 287 28.18 27.17 -93.48
CA GLU A 287 27.93 25.73 -93.36
C GLU A 287 28.87 25.06 -92.36
N ARG A 288 30.16 25.44 -92.33
CA ARG A 288 31.10 24.97 -91.30
C ARG A 288 30.67 25.39 -89.89
N ALA A 289 30.23 26.64 -89.69
CA ALA A 289 29.74 27.13 -88.40
C ALA A 289 28.46 26.39 -87.97
N LYS A 290 27.52 26.12 -88.88
CA LYS A 290 26.33 25.29 -88.60
C LYS A 290 26.71 23.86 -88.22
N GLN A 291 27.71 23.28 -88.89
CA GLN A 291 28.17 21.93 -88.59
C GLN A 291 28.87 21.83 -87.23
N ALA A 292 29.70 22.82 -86.88
CA ALA A 292 30.32 22.94 -85.55
C ALA A 292 29.26 23.06 -84.45
N ALA A 293 28.29 23.97 -84.59
CA ALA A 293 27.19 24.14 -83.64
C ALA A 293 26.36 22.85 -83.48
N ASN A 294 26.00 22.18 -84.57
CA ASN A 294 25.30 20.89 -84.53
C ASN A 294 26.11 19.78 -83.84
N THR A 295 27.43 19.77 -84.02
CA THR A 295 28.34 18.82 -83.38
C THR A 295 28.41 19.07 -81.88
N ALA A 296 28.58 20.32 -81.45
CA ALA A 296 28.56 20.72 -80.05
C ALA A 296 27.23 20.33 -79.37
N ILE A 297 26.08 20.63 -79.99
CA ILE A 297 24.75 20.25 -79.47
C ILE A 297 24.59 18.73 -79.37
N THR A 298 25.08 17.98 -80.37
CA THR A 298 24.98 16.51 -80.36
C THR A 298 25.82 15.92 -79.21
N ASN A 299 27.05 16.43 -79.05
CA ASN A 299 28.01 15.97 -78.05
C ASN A 299 27.74 16.50 -76.64
N ALA A 300 26.85 17.48 -76.47
CA ALA A 300 26.42 17.97 -75.17
C ALA A 300 25.71 16.85 -74.38
N SER A 301 26.44 16.17 -73.50
CA SER A 301 26.01 14.95 -72.82
C SER A 301 24.84 15.15 -71.86
N ASP A 302 24.69 16.35 -71.32
CA ASP A 302 23.74 16.64 -70.27
C ASP A 302 22.44 17.28 -70.74
N LEU A 303 22.41 17.79 -71.97
CA LEU A 303 21.19 18.25 -72.61
C LEU A 303 20.26 17.07 -72.91
N ASN A 304 18.96 17.26 -72.62
CA ASN A 304 17.94 16.30 -73.00
C ASN A 304 17.62 16.39 -74.51
N THR A 305 16.94 15.37 -75.05
CA THR A 305 16.63 15.28 -76.49
C THR A 305 15.88 16.51 -77.00
N LYS A 306 14.95 17.06 -76.22
CA LYS A 306 14.14 18.21 -76.62
C LYS A 306 14.92 19.53 -76.64
N GLN A 307 15.83 19.74 -75.68
CA GLN A 307 16.76 20.87 -75.69
C GLN A 307 17.70 20.81 -76.89
N LYS A 308 18.21 19.60 -77.22
CA LYS A 308 19.02 19.38 -78.42
C LYS A 308 18.23 19.66 -79.70
N GLU A 309 16.98 19.19 -79.81
CA GLU A 309 16.10 19.47 -80.94
C GLU A 309 15.86 20.98 -81.11
N ALA A 310 15.56 21.70 -80.02
CA ALA A 310 15.33 23.14 -80.06
C ALA A 310 16.57 23.94 -80.49
N LEU A 311 17.75 23.60 -79.95
CA LEU A 311 19.01 24.24 -80.36
C LEU A 311 19.37 23.90 -81.82
N LYS A 312 19.15 22.65 -82.27
CA LYS A 312 19.36 22.26 -83.68
C LYS A 312 18.45 23.05 -84.62
N ALA A 313 17.19 23.30 -84.24
CA ALA A 313 16.29 24.15 -85.02
C ALA A 313 16.79 25.60 -85.13
N GLN A 314 17.40 26.15 -84.07
CA GLN A 314 18.05 27.47 -84.11
C GLN A 314 19.28 27.46 -85.02
N VAL A 315 20.10 26.40 -85.01
CA VAL A 315 21.25 26.26 -85.94
C VAL A 315 20.77 26.22 -87.39
N THR A 316 19.71 25.45 -87.70
CA THR A 316 19.13 25.39 -89.05
C THR A 316 18.71 26.78 -89.53
N SER A 317 18.09 27.57 -88.63
CA SER A 317 17.59 28.92 -88.91
C SER A 317 18.67 30.00 -88.97
N ALA A 318 19.92 29.70 -88.60
CA ALA A 318 21.00 30.68 -88.61
C ALA A 318 21.33 31.14 -90.04
N GLY A 319 21.12 32.42 -90.34
CA GLY A 319 21.43 33.02 -91.64
C GLY A 319 22.86 33.56 -91.77
N ARG A 320 23.64 33.58 -90.68
CA ARG A 320 24.99 34.18 -90.59
C ARG A 320 25.90 33.35 -89.70
N VAL A 321 27.22 33.40 -89.94
CA VAL A 321 28.23 32.67 -89.15
C VAL A 321 28.14 33.03 -87.66
N SER A 322 27.97 34.32 -87.33
CA SER A 322 27.84 34.79 -85.94
C SER A 322 26.62 34.22 -85.21
N ALA A 323 25.50 34.05 -85.91
CA ALA A 323 24.29 33.45 -85.32
C ALA A 323 24.49 31.96 -85.03
N ALA A 324 25.13 31.20 -85.94
CA ALA A 324 25.46 29.79 -85.71
C ALA A 324 26.41 29.61 -84.51
N ASN A 325 27.45 30.45 -84.41
CA ASN A 325 28.38 30.44 -83.26
C ASN A 325 27.68 30.84 -81.95
N GLY A 326 26.71 31.75 -81.98
CA GLY A 326 25.92 32.11 -80.80
C GLY A 326 25.07 30.94 -80.26
N VAL A 327 24.52 30.13 -81.17
CA VAL A 327 23.79 28.90 -80.79
C VAL A 327 24.73 27.84 -80.23
N GLU A 328 25.96 27.71 -80.78
CA GLU A 328 27.01 26.84 -80.22
C GLU A 328 27.36 27.22 -78.76
N HIS A 329 27.62 28.50 -78.50
CA HIS A 329 27.92 28.99 -77.15
C HIS A 329 26.77 28.72 -76.17
N THR A 330 25.53 29.02 -76.58
CA THR A 330 24.33 28.77 -75.78
C THR A 330 24.18 27.28 -75.45
N ALA A 331 24.49 26.39 -76.40
CA ALA A 331 24.45 24.95 -76.18
C ALA A 331 25.47 24.49 -75.12
N THR A 332 26.69 25.02 -75.15
CA THR A 332 27.72 24.73 -74.14
C THR A 332 27.31 25.22 -72.76
N GLU A 333 26.86 26.47 -72.63
CA GLU A 333 26.42 27.03 -71.34
C GLU A 333 25.22 26.29 -70.76
N LEU A 334 24.23 25.95 -71.61
CA LEU A 334 23.07 25.18 -71.19
C LEU A 334 23.49 23.77 -70.76
N ASN A 335 24.45 23.13 -71.44
CA ASN A 335 24.97 21.83 -71.06
C ASN A 335 25.63 21.88 -69.67
N THR A 336 26.48 22.89 -69.41
CA THR A 336 27.11 23.10 -68.09
C THR A 336 26.06 23.32 -66.99
N ALA A 337 25.03 24.14 -67.26
CA ALA A 337 23.95 24.36 -66.30
C ALA A 337 23.16 23.06 -66.02
N MET A 338 22.93 22.23 -67.04
CA MET A 338 22.29 20.92 -66.91
C MET A 338 23.15 19.93 -66.10
N THR A 339 24.47 19.93 -66.28
CA THR A 339 25.39 19.16 -65.42
C THR A 339 25.22 19.55 -63.95
N ALA A 340 25.20 20.86 -63.66
CA ALA A 340 25.01 21.36 -62.30
C ALA A 340 23.64 20.98 -61.70
N LEU A 341 22.57 21.05 -62.51
CA LEU A 341 21.23 20.64 -62.10
C LEU A 341 21.15 19.14 -61.78
N LYS A 342 21.70 18.28 -62.66
CA LYS A 342 21.78 16.83 -62.41
C LYS A 342 22.54 16.50 -61.14
N ARG A 343 23.65 17.20 -60.87
CA ARG A 343 24.39 17.04 -59.61
C ARG A 343 23.59 17.48 -58.39
N ALA A 344 22.82 18.56 -58.48
CA ALA A 344 22.01 19.07 -57.37
C ALA A 344 20.88 18.11 -56.94
N ILE A 345 20.40 17.25 -57.84
CA ILE A 345 19.37 16.24 -57.55
C ILE A 345 19.92 14.81 -57.39
N ALA A 346 21.21 14.58 -57.63
CA ALA A 346 21.80 13.25 -57.67
C ALA A 346 21.67 12.49 -56.35
N ASP A 347 21.77 13.19 -55.21
CA ASP A 347 21.67 12.62 -53.87
C ASP A 347 20.26 12.73 -53.26
N LYS A 348 19.23 12.78 -54.11
CA LYS A 348 17.81 12.80 -53.71
C LYS A 348 17.48 11.67 -52.74
N ALA A 349 17.88 10.45 -53.10
CA ALA A 349 17.57 9.26 -52.31
C ALA A 349 18.21 9.34 -50.91
N ASP A 350 19.49 9.70 -50.84
CA ASP A 350 20.22 9.85 -49.58
C ASP A 350 19.65 10.99 -48.73
N THR A 351 19.30 12.12 -49.36
CA THR A 351 18.67 13.24 -48.68
C THR A 351 17.33 12.83 -48.07
N LYS A 352 16.48 12.09 -48.80
CA LYS A 352 15.18 11.60 -48.30
C LYS A 352 15.31 10.54 -47.20
N ALA A 353 16.37 9.73 -47.23
CA ALA A 353 16.66 8.76 -46.17
C ALA A 353 17.29 9.39 -44.91
N SER A 354 17.87 10.58 -45.04
CA SER A 354 18.57 11.24 -43.94
C SER A 354 17.64 11.67 -42.80
N GLY A 355 18.19 11.68 -41.57
CA GLY A 355 17.56 12.24 -40.37
C GLY A 355 17.06 13.67 -40.58
N ASN A 356 17.78 14.46 -41.38
CA ASN A 356 17.45 15.86 -41.62
C ASN A 356 16.20 16.05 -42.48
N TYR A 357 15.85 15.09 -43.34
CA TYR A 357 14.60 15.10 -44.09
C TYR A 357 13.46 14.44 -43.31
N VAL A 358 13.65 13.21 -42.80
CA VAL A 358 12.57 12.44 -42.17
C VAL A 358 11.99 13.15 -40.94
N ASN A 359 12.81 13.91 -40.20
CA ASN A 359 12.38 14.68 -39.03
C ASN A 359 12.04 16.15 -39.34
N ALA A 360 12.21 16.62 -40.58
CA ALA A 360 11.92 18.01 -40.93
C ALA A 360 10.43 18.32 -40.85
N ASP A 361 10.10 19.61 -40.84
CA ASP A 361 8.71 20.04 -40.94
C ASP A 361 8.11 19.60 -42.28
N ALA A 362 6.81 19.28 -42.27
CA ALA A 362 6.12 18.77 -43.45
C ALA A 362 6.19 19.74 -44.65
N ASN A 363 6.04 21.04 -44.40
CA ASN A 363 6.14 22.09 -45.42
C ASN A 363 7.55 22.18 -46.05
N LYS A 364 8.61 21.97 -45.27
CA LYS A 364 10.00 21.99 -45.76
C LYS A 364 10.35 20.74 -46.55
N ARG A 365 9.87 19.56 -46.13
CA ARG A 365 9.95 18.33 -46.93
C ARG A 365 9.25 18.51 -48.28
N GLN A 366 8.02 19.02 -48.23
CA GLN A 366 7.24 19.30 -49.43
C GLN A 366 7.96 20.29 -50.35
N ALA A 367 8.48 21.39 -49.82
CA ALA A 367 9.24 22.36 -50.61
C ALA A 367 10.48 21.72 -51.29
N TYR A 368 11.24 20.88 -50.58
CA TYR A 368 12.35 20.14 -51.18
C TYR A 368 11.87 19.19 -52.30
N ASP A 369 10.83 18.41 -52.03
CA ASP A 369 10.26 17.46 -52.99
C ASP A 369 9.76 18.17 -54.26
N GLU A 370 9.04 19.27 -54.13
CA GLU A 370 8.55 20.08 -55.25
C GLU A 370 9.70 20.65 -56.10
N LYS A 371 10.76 21.17 -55.47
CA LYS A 371 11.94 21.70 -56.21
C LYS A 371 12.72 20.61 -56.92
N VAL A 372 12.89 19.45 -56.29
CA VAL A 372 13.54 18.29 -56.92
C VAL A 372 12.69 17.78 -58.08
N THR A 373 11.37 17.65 -57.92
CA THR A 373 10.47 17.25 -59.01
C THR A 373 10.52 18.25 -60.17
N ALA A 374 10.52 19.56 -59.91
CA ALA A 374 10.68 20.58 -60.95
C ALA A 374 12.03 20.45 -61.70
N ALA A 375 13.12 20.16 -60.97
CA ALA A 375 14.42 19.90 -61.58
C ALA A 375 14.45 18.58 -62.39
N GLU A 376 13.81 17.51 -61.91
CA GLU A 376 13.65 16.24 -62.64
C GLU A 376 12.84 16.43 -63.93
N HIS A 377 11.83 17.30 -63.93
CA HIS A 377 11.08 17.69 -65.12
C HIS A 377 11.96 18.41 -66.16
N ILE A 378 12.87 19.29 -65.72
CA ILE A 378 13.85 19.95 -66.61
C ILE A 378 14.86 18.93 -67.17
N VAL A 379 15.38 18.02 -66.34
CA VAL A 379 16.33 16.97 -66.75
C VAL A 379 15.69 16.00 -67.75
N SER A 380 14.42 15.62 -67.55
CA SER A 380 13.68 14.72 -68.43
C SER A 380 13.08 15.39 -69.68
N GLY A 381 12.92 16.72 -69.65
CA GLY A 381 12.37 17.51 -70.77
C GLY A 381 10.83 17.56 -70.83
N THR A 382 10.14 17.36 -69.71
CA THR A 382 8.67 17.31 -69.63
C THR A 382 8.08 18.21 -68.54
N PRO A 383 7.18 19.18 -68.84
CA PRO A 383 6.89 19.72 -70.17
C PRO A 383 8.14 20.44 -70.74
N THR A 384 8.10 20.84 -72.01
CA THR A 384 9.26 21.39 -72.72
C THR A 384 9.21 22.92 -72.83
N PRO A 385 9.69 23.69 -71.85
CA PRO A 385 10.00 25.10 -72.05
C PRO A 385 11.32 25.25 -72.82
N THR A 386 11.38 26.25 -73.71
CA THR A 386 12.66 26.76 -74.21
C THR A 386 13.36 27.45 -73.04
N LEU A 387 14.34 26.78 -72.43
CA LEU A 387 15.03 27.27 -71.23
C LEU A 387 16.35 27.94 -71.59
N THR A 388 16.65 29.02 -70.88
CA THR A 388 17.97 29.66 -70.91
C THR A 388 18.91 28.96 -69.92
N PRO A 389 20.25 29.11 -70.07
CA PRO A 389 21.21 28.64 -69.06
C PRO A 389 20.92 29.17 -67.64
N SER A 390 20.38 30.39 -67.52
CA SER A 390 20.01 30.99 -66.24
C SER A 390 18.82 30.28 -65.57
N ASP A 391 17.83 29.83 -66.34
CA ASP A 391 16.66 29.14 -65.78
C ASP A 391 17.05 27.79 -65.15
N VAL A 392 17.96 27.07 -65.83
CA VAL A 392 18.50 25.79 -65.35
C VAL A 392 19.38 25.99 -64.11
N THR A 393 20.24 27.01 -64.10
CA THR A 393 21.04 27.37 -62.91
C THR A 393 20.14 27.73 -61.72
N ASN A 394 19.10 28.52 -61.94
CA ASN A 394 18.15 28.90 -60.89
C ASN A 394 17.43 27.68 -60.31
N ALA A 395 17.03 26.71 -61.14
CA ALA A 395 16.45 25.46 -60.65
C ALA A 395 17.41 24.67 -59.75
N ALA A 396 18.70 24.61 -60.11
CA ALA A 396 19.72 23.95 -59.29
C ALA A 396 19.92 24.64 -57.93
N THR A 397 19.93 25.98 -57.92
CA THR A 397 20.00 26.78 -56.70
C THR A 397 18.76 26.59 -55.83
N GLN A 398 17.56 26.52 -56.41
CA GLN A 398 16.32 26.29 -55.65
C GLN A 398 16.30 24.92 -54.96
N VAL A 399 16.77 23.86 -55.64
CA VAL A 399 16.95 22.53 -55.02
C VAL A 399 17.92 22.60 -53.84
N THR A 400 19.07 23.24 -54.04
CA THR A 400 20.10 23.40 -53.00
C THR A 400 19.56 24.17 -51.79
N ASN A 401 18.86 25.28 -52.01
CA ASN A 401 18.27 26.09 -50.95
C ASN A 401 17.20 25.31 -50.18
N ALA A 402 16.28 24.64 -50.87
CA ALA A 402 15.24 23.84 -50.22
C ALA A 402 15.85 22.70 -49.38
N LYS A 403 16.95 22.08 -49.86
CA LYS A 403 17.70 21.07 -49.11
C LYS A 403 18.33 21.64 -47.83
N THR A 404 18.93 22.83 -47.88
CA THR A 404 19.53 23.46 -46.68
C THR A 404 18.48 23.90 -45.66
N GLN A 405 17.25 24.18 -46.09
CA GLN A 405 16.16 24.55 -45.20
C GLN A 405 15.54 23.37 -44.44
N LEU A 406 15.81 22.13 -44.85
CA LEU A 406 15.42 20.94 -44.10
C LEU A 406 16.01 21.03 -42.68
N ASN A 407 15.13 20.94 -41.69
CA ASN A 407 15.44 21.19 -40.29
C ASN A 407 15.25 19.97 -39.39
N GLY A 408 15.24 18.76 -39.96
CA GLY A 408 14.95 17.56 -39.20
C GLY A 408 15.96 17.26 -38.10
N ASN A 409 17.24 17.58 -38.29
CA ASN A 409 18.25 17.40 -37.26
C ASN A 409 18.00 18.33 -36.06
N HIS A 410 17.65 19.60 -36.32
CA HIS A 410 17.30 20.55 -35.27
C HIS A 410 16.00 20.15 -34.56
N ASN A 411 14.98 19.73 -35.31
CA ASN A 411 13.72 19.25 -34.75
C ASN A 411 13.95 18.03 -33.83
N LEU A 412 14.80 17.08 -34.25
CA LEU A 412 15.16 15.91 -33.44
C LEU A 412 15.92 16.30 -32.16
N GLU A 413 16.85 17.25 -32.25
CA GLU A 413 17.58 17.78 -31.10
C GLU A 413 16.64 18.43 -30.08
N VAL A 414 15.77 19.33 -30.53
CA VAL A 414 14.75 19.98 -29.69
C VAL A 414 13.81 18.94 -29.07
N ALA A 415 13.37 17.95 -29.83
CA ALA A 415 12.54 16.86 -29.32
C ALA A 415 13.26 16.06 -28.23
N LYS A 416 14.55 15.73 -28.41
CA LYS A 416 15.36 15.05 -27.39
C LYS A 416 15.51 15.88 -26.13
N GLN A 417 15.75 17.19 -26.26
CA GLN A 417 15.88 18.09 -25.11
C GLN A 417 14.56 18.21 -24.33
N ASN A 418 13.44 18.33 -25.04
CA ASN A 418 12.11 18.33 -24.44
C ASN A 418 11.80 17.00 -23.76
N ALA A 419 12.16 15.86 -24.35
CA ALA A 419 12.00 14.54 -23.74
C ALA A 419 12.84 14.39 -22.46
N ASN A 420 14.11 14.81 -22.49
CA ASN A 420 14.98 14.80 -21.31
C ASN A 420 14.41 15.68 -20.18
N THR A 421 13.93 16.88 -20.51
CA THR A 421 13.30 17.79 -19.55
C THR A 421 12.02 17.17 -18.95
N ALA A 422 11.19 16.54 -19.79
CA ALA A 422 10.01 15.83 -19.33
C ALA A 422 10.36 14.67 -18.38
N ILE A 423 11.38 13.86 -18.71
CA ILE A 423 11.88 12.76 -17.87
C ILE A 423 12.40 13.29 -16.51
N ASP A 424 13.08 14.44 -16.50
CA ASP A 424 13.54 15.06 -15.25
C ASP A 424 12.38 15.44 -14.34
N GLY A 425 11.29 15.97 -14.91
CA GLY A 425 10.06 16.32 -14.19
C GLY A 425 9.28 15.14 -13.61
N LEU A 426 9.58 13.89 -14.00
CA LEU A 426 8.91 12.69 -13.47
C LEU A 426 9.43 12.35 -12.07
N THR A 427 8.70 12.78 -11.03
CA THR A 427 9.14 12.70 -9.63
C THR A 427 9.13 11.30 -9.03
N SER A 428 8.38 10.36 -9.61
CA SER A 428 8.32 8.97 -9.13
C SER A 428 9.40 8.09 -9.75
N LEU A 429 10.13 8.51 -10.77
CA LEU A 429 11.25 7.68 -11.24
C LEU A 429 12.45 7.79 -10.29
N ASN A 430 13.15 6.67 -10.07
CA ASN A 430 14.45 6.70 -9.39
C ASN A 430 15.55 7.24 -10.34
N GLY A 431 16.68 7.65 -9.78
CA GLY A 431 17.79 8.25 -10.56
C GLY A 431 18.24 7.39 -11.74
N PRO A 432 18.50 6.08 -11.54
CA PRO A 432 18.91 5.19 -12.63
C PRO A 432 17.85 4.99 -13.72
N GLN A 433 16.54 4.92 -13.38
CA GLN A 433 15.47 4.85 -14.38
C GLN A 433 15.47 6.08 -15.28
N LYS A 434 15.62 7.28 -14.70
CA LYS A 434 15.76 8.53 -15.47
C LYS A 434 16.99 8.48 -16.38
N ALA A 435 18.12 8.03 -15.86
CA ALA A 435 19.35 7.92 -16.63
C ALA A 435 19.19 6.96 -17.82
N LYS A 436 18.56 5.79 -17.63
CA LYS A 436 18.35 4.81 -18.70
C LYS A 436 17.36 5.30 -19.76
N LEU A 437 16.29 6.01 -19.35
CA LEU A 437 15.37 6.67 -20.29
C LEU A 437 16.08 7.76 -21.10
N LYS A 438 16.93 8.58 -20.46
CA LYS A 438 17.74 9.60 -21.14
C LYS A 438 18.74 8.99 -22.14
N GLU A 439 19.31 7.83 -21.81
CA GLU A 439 20.13 7.05 -22.75
C GLU A 439 19.31 6.62 -23.98
N GLN A 440 18.08 6.11 -23.77
CA GLN A 440 17.16 5.76 -24.87
C GLN A 440 16.75 6.98 -25.70
N VAL A 441 16.52 8.15 -25.09
CA VAL A 441 16.30 9.41 -25.81
C VAL A 441 17.52 9.77 -26.66
N GLY A 442 18.74 9.59 -26.14
CA GLY A 442 19.99 9.79 -26.87
C GLY A 442 20.09 8.91 -28.12
N GLN A 443 19.66 7.64 -28.02
CA GLN A 443 19.69 6.65 -29.10
C GLN A 443 18.59 6.86 -30.16
N ALA A 444 17.51 7.57 -29.85
CA ALA A 444 16.43 7.82 -30.80
C ALA A 444 16.90 8.61 -32.04
N THR A 445 16.61 8.11 -33.24
CA THR A 445 17.01 8.75 -34.52
C THR A 445 15.86 9.46 -35.23
N THR A 446 14.62 9.26 -34.75
CA THR A 446 13.41 9.89 -35.32
C THR A 446 12.52 10.52 -34.25
N LEU A 447 11.72 11.52 -34.64
CA LEU A 447 10.75 12.17 -33.73
C LEU A 447 9.77 11.16 -33.09
N PRO A 448 9.19 10.17 -33.81
CA PRO A 448 8.35 9.15 -33.19
C PRO A 448 9.08 8.30 -32.14
N ASN A 449 10.36 7.93 -32.36
CA ASN A 449 11.11 7.17 -31.35
C ASN A 449 11.30 7.98 -30.05
N VAL A 450 11.58 9.29 -30.16
CA VAL A 450 11.65 10.18 -28.99
C VAL A 450 10.31 10.21 -28.25
N GLN A 451 9.19 10.28 -28.97
CA GLN A 451 7.85 10.23 -28.37
C GLN A 451 7.59 8.90 -27.67
N THR A 452 7.93 7.75 -28.28
CA THR A 452 7.81 6.43 -27.64
C THR A 452 8.58 6.36 -26.32
N VAL A 453 9.80 6.92 -26.26
CA VAL A 453 10.56 6.96 -25.01
C VAL A 453 9.88 7.84 -23.95
N ARG A 454 9.25 8.96 -24.34
CA ARG A 454 8.45 9.79 -23.42
C ARG A 454 7.24 9.04 -22.87
N ASP A 455 6.51 8.33 -23.73
CA ASP A 455 5.32 7.57 -23.32
C ASP A 455 5.69 6.42 -22.38
N ASN A 456 6.81 5.73 -22.68
CA ASN A 456 7.39 4.73 -21.80
C ASN A 456 7.82 5.33 -20.44
N ALA A 457 8.44 6.52 -20.45
CA ALA A 457 8.81 7.23 -19.23
C ALA A 457 7.58 7.55 -18.37
N GLN A 458 6.50 8.05 -18.98
CA GLN A 458 5.25 8.37 -18.29
C GLN A 458 4.58 7.11 -17.70
N THR A 459 4.56 6.02 -18.48
CA THR A 459 4.04 4.71 -18.04
C THR A 459 4.82 4.17 -16.85
N LEU A 460 6.16 4.20 -16.94
CA LEU A 460 7.04 3.76 -15.86
C LEU A 460 6.89 4.64 -14.61
N ASN A 461 6.77 5.96 -14.78
CA ASN A 461 6.55 6.89 -13.66
C ASN A 461 5.22 6.62 -12.95
N THR A 462 4.17 6.30 -13.71
CA THR A 462 2.85 5.95 -13.14
C THR A 462 2.93 4.66 -12.33
N ALA A 463 3.60 3.62 -12.84
CA ALA A 463 3.81 2.38 -12.10
C ALA A 463 4.64 2.61 -10.81
N MET A 464 5.72 3.40 -10.90
CA MET A 464 6.54 3.76 -9.73
C MET A 464 5.81 4.61 -8.70
N LYS A 465 4.88 5.48 -9.15
CA LYS A 465 3.98 6.22 -8.26
C LYS A 465 3.08 5.23 -7.51
N GLY A 466 2.44 4.32 -8.24
CA GLY A 466 1.59 3.29 -7.66
C GLY A 466 2.32 2.40 -6.65
N LEU A 467 3.58 2.03 -6.94
CA LEU A 467 4.42 1.27 -6.01
C LEU A 467 4.73 2.08 -4.74
N ARG A 468 5.10 3.37 -4.85
CA ARG A 468 5.30 4.24 -3.67
C ARG A 468 4.02 4.40 -2.85
N ASP A 469 2.90 4.65 -3.50
CA ASP A 469 1.60 4.81 -2.83
C ASP A 469 1.22 3.53 -2.07
N SER A 470 1.50 2.34 -2.61
CA SER A 470 1.21 1.05 -1.94
C SER A 470 1.96 0.84 -0.62
N ILE A 471 3.11 1.49 -0.43
CA ILE A 471 3.91 1.38 0.79
C ILE A 471 3.85 2.63 1.67
N ALA A 472 3.20 3.71 1.22
CA ALA A 472 3.14 4.98 1.96
C ALA A 472 2.51 4.82 3.36
N ASN A 473 1.54 3.91 3.48
CA ASN A 473 0.82 3.64 4.73
C ASN A 473 1.43 2.51 5.57
N GLU A 474 2.66 2.04 5.26
CA GLU A 474 3.29 0.92 5.98
C GLU A 474 3.26 1.10 7.50
N ALA A 475 3.68 2.27 8.01
CA ALA A 475 3.72 2.53 9.44
C ALA A 475 2.32 2.46 10.09
N THR A 476 1.29 2.95 9.38
CA THR A 476 -0.10 2.92 9.85
C THR A 476 -0.64 1.49 9.84
N ILE A 477 -0.35 0.72 8.79
CA ILE A 477 -0.74 -0.70 8.69
C ILE A 477 -0.09 -1.51 9.81
N LYS A 478 1.21 -1.31 10.08
CA LYS A 478 1.95 -2.01 11.14
C LYS A 478 1.48 -1.68 12.55
N ALA A 479 1.00 -0.46 12.77
CA ALA A 479 0.42 -0.04 14.05
C ALA A 479 -1.02 -0.56 14.23
N GLY A 480 -1.70 -0.93 13.15
CA GLY A 480 -3.10 -1.38 13.18
C GLY A 480 -3.27 -2.79 13.72
N GLN A 481 -4.40 -3.02 14.41
CA GLN A 481 -4.81 -4.31 14.98
C GLN A 481 -4.71 -5.47 14.00
N ASN A 482 -5.15 -5.26 12.75
CA ASN A 482 -5.16 -6.32 11.76
C ASN A 482 -3.74 -6.83 11.42
N TYR A 483 -2.69 -6.02 11.63
CA TYR A 483 -1.30 -6.45 11.54
C TYR A 483 -0.80 -7.02 12.87
N THR A 484 -0.97 -6.33 14.00
CA THR A 484 -0.37 -6.74 15.29
C THR A 484 -0.87 -8.11 15.74
N ASP A 485 -2.12 -8.43 15.45
CA ASP A 485 -2.74 -9.69 15.84
C ASP A 485 -2.71 -10.73 14.70
N ALA A 486 -2.18 -10.36 13.52
CA ALA A 486 -2.01 -11.31 12.43
C ALA A 486 -0.99 -12.39 12.80
N SER A 487 -1.15 -13.56 12.18
CA SER A 487 -0.18 -14.64 12.34
C SER A 487 1.20 -14.21 11.84
N GLN A 488 2.26 -14.65 12.52
CA GLN A 488 3.65 -14.26 12.21
C GLN A 488 4.01 -14.39 10.72
N ASN A 489 3.59 -15.49 10.08
CA ASN A 489 3.85 -15.72 8.66
C ASN A 489 3.20 -14.65 7.76
N LYS A 490 2.01 -14.14 8.10
CA LYS A 490 1.32 -13.09 7.34
C LYS A 490 1.97 -11.72 7.54
N GLN A 491 2.42 -11.42 8.76
CA GLN A 491 3.23 -10.24 9.03
C GLN A 491 4.53 -10.26 8.21
N ASN A 492 5.23 -11.40 8.21
CA ASN A 492 6.46 -11.58 7.45
C ASN A 492 6.24 -11.46 5.94
N ASP A 493 5.19 -12.08 5.40
CA ASP A 493 4.81 -11.96 3.99
C ASP A 493 4.59 -10.50 3.57
N TYR A 494 3.86 -9.72 4.39
CA TYR A 494 3.67 -8.29 4.14
C TYR A 494 4.98 -7.51 4.22
N ASN A 495 5.79 -7.75 5.26
CA ASN A 495 7.09 -7.12 5.43
C ASN A 495 8.05 -7.39 4.26
N ASN A 496 8.06 -8.62 3.76
CA ASN A 496 8.89 -9.02 2.62
C ASN A 496 8.42 -8.34 1.33
N ALA A 497 7.11 -8.26 1.09
CA ALA A 497 6.56 -7.55 -0.07
C ALA A 497 6.91 -6.04 -0.03
N VAL A 498 6.77 -5.40 1.14
CA VAL A 498 7.16 -3.99 1.34
C VAL A 498 8.67 -3.80 1.15
N THR A 499 9.49 -4.74 1.65
CA THR A 499 10.95 -4.70 1.47
C THR A 499 11.33 -4.81 0.00
N ALA A 500 10.70 -5.71 -0.75
CA ALA A 500 10.90 -5.84 -2.20
C ALA A 500 10.49 -4.57 -2.95
N ALA A 501 9.35 -3.96 -2.59
CA ALA A 501 8.92 -2.68 -3.15
C ALA A 501 9.91 -1.54 -2.86
N LYS A 502 10.40 -1.44 -1.61
CA LYS A 502 11.46 -0.48 -1.22
C LYS A 502 12.76 -0.70 -1.99
N ALA A 503 13.15 -1.95 -2.23
CA ALA A 503 14.34 -2.27 -3.01
C ALA A 503 14.23 -1.72 -4.44
N ILE A 504 13.08 -1.91 -5.12
CA ILE A 504 12.83 -1.35 -6.46
C ILE A 504 12.84 0.20 -6.44
N ILE A 505 12.18 0.81 -5.45
CA ILE A 505 12.15 2.27 -5.29
C ILE A 505 13.55 2.85 -5.07
N GLY A 506 14.37 2.15 -4.28
CA GLY A 506 15.72 2.56 -3.86
C GLY A 506 16.86 2.08 -4.76
N GLN A 507 16.58 1.46 -5.92
CA GLN A 507 17.64 1.01 -6.84
C GLN A 507 18.54 2.18 -7.25
N THR A 508 19.84 2.02 -7.02
CA THR A 508 20.89 2.99 -7.37
C THR A 508 21.74 2.54 -8.56
N THR A 509 21.68 1.26 -8.93
CA THR A 509 22.32 0.67 -10.11
C THR A 509 21.39 -0.37 -10.74
N SER A 510 21.37 -0.50 -12.06
CA SER A 510 20.53 -1.47 -12.81
C SER A 510 19.02 -1.36 -12.48
N PRO A 511 18.36 -0.29 -12.93
CA PRO A 511 16.95 -0.06 -12.64
C PRO A 511 16.03 -1.10 -13.28
N SER A 512 14.94 -1.43 -12.59
CA SER A 512 13.78 -2.08 -13.20
C SER A 512 13.09 -1.11 -14.15
N MET A 513 13.08 -1.43 -15.45
CA MET A 513 12.56 -0.57 -16.53
C MET A 513 11.19 -1.01 -17.06
N ILE A 514 10.66 -2.14 -16.59
CA ILE A 514 9.41 -2.73 -17.07
C ILE A 514 8.29 -2.38 -16.09
N ALA A 515 7.32 -1.57 -16.55
CA ALA A 515 6.19 -1.13 -15.71
C ALA A 515 5.35 -2.30 -15.16
N GLN A 516 5.26 -3.41 -15.89
CA GLN A 516 4.53 -4.61 -15.47
C GLN A 516 5.16 -5.29 -14.24
N GLU A 517 6.49 -5.36 -14.16
CA GLU A 517 7.20 -5.93 -13.00
C GLU A 517 7.02 -5.05 -11.75
N ILE A 518 7.05 -3.72 -11.93
CA ILE A 518 6.78 -2.75 -10.86
C ILE A 518 5.34 -2.87 -10.36
N ASN A 519 4.38 -3.02 -11.27
CA ASN A 519 2.98 -3.24 -10.91
C ASN A 519 2.77 -4.58 -10.20
N GLN A 520 3.49 -5.65 -10.58
CA GLN A 520 3.47 -6.91 -9.82
C GLN A 520 3.96 -6.72 -8.38
N ALA A 521 5.05 -5.97 -8.17
CA ALA A 521 5.53 -5.68 -6.81
C ALA A 521 4.49 -4.88 -6.00
N LYS A 522 3.83 -3.89 -6.62
CA LYS A 522 2.72 -3.14 -6.03
C LYS A 522 1.57 -4.08 -5.63
N ASP A 523 1.15 -4.93 -6.54
CA ASP A 523 0.01 -5.83 -6.33
C ASP A 523 0.32 -6.90 -5.26
N GLN A 524 1.59 -7.34 -5.15
CA GLN A 524 2.05 -8.18 -4.04
C GLN A 524 1.92 -7.47 -2.69
N VAL A 525 2.33 -6.20 -2.58
CA VAL A 525 2.13 -5.43 -1.34
C VAL A 525 0.65 -5.37 -0.97
N THR A 526 -0.22 -5.03 -1.92
CA THR A 526 -1.68 -4.98 -1.69
C THR A 526 -2.26 -6.33 -1.30
N ALA A 527 -1.91 -7.42 -2.01
CA ALA A 527 -2.41 -8.75 -1.72
C ALA A 527 -1.95 -9.25 -0.33
N LYS A 528 -0.69 -9.01 0.04
CA LYS A 528 -0.17 -9.40 1.36
C LYS A 528 -0.73 -8.54 2.49
N GLN A 529 -1.02 -7.26 2.26
CA GLN A 529 -1.76 -6.42 3.20
C GLN A 529 -3.17 -6.97 3.45
N GLN A 530 -3.91 -7.33 2.39
CA GLN A 530 -5.25 -7.89 2.51
C GLN A 530 -5.26 -9.28 3.18
N ALA A 531 -4.17 -10.04 3.06
CA ALA A 531 -4.01 -11.34 3.69
C ALA A 531 -3.68 -11.27 5.20
N LEU A 532 -3.46 -10.07 5.76
CA LEU A 532 -3.33 -9.88 7.20
C LEU A 532 -4.63 -10.30 7.89
N ASN A 533 -4.51 -11.18 8.87
CA ASN A 533 -5.63 -11.89 9.49
C ASN A 533 -5.82 -11.55 10.98
N GLY A 534 -5.32 -10.41 11.47
CA GLY A 534 -5.47 -10.03 12.87
C GLY A 534 -6.93 -9.84 13.30
N GLN A 535 -7.79 -9.34 12.41
CA GLN A 535 -9.22 -9.18 12.69
C GLN A 535 -9.93 -10.55 12.80
N GLU A 536 -9.56 -11.51 11.94
CA GLU A 536 -10.05 -12.89 11.99
C GLU A 536 -9.60 -13.57 13.29
N ASN A 537 -8.33 -13.40 13.65
CA ASN A 537 -7.75 -13.95 14.87
C ASN A 537 -8.44 -13.39 16.12
N LEU A 538 -8.71 -12.07 16.17
CA LEU A 538 -9.47 -11.44 17.25
C LEU A 538 -10.87 -12.03 17.38
N ARG A 539 -11.62 -12.12 16.28
CA ARG A 539 -12.98 -12.68 16.31
C ARG A 539 -12.98 -14.15 16.72
N THR A 540 -11.98 -14.92 16.28
CA THR A 540 -11.79 -16.32 16.69
C THR A 540 -11.51 -16.40 18.19
N ALA A 541 -10.58 -15.59 18.70
CA ALA A 541 -10.28 -15.50 20.12
C ALA A 541 -11.52 -15.12 20.94
N GLN A 542 -12.28 -14.11 20.52
CA GLN A 542 -13.53 -13.70 21.19
C GLN A 542 -14.58 -14.81 21.20
N THR A 543 -14.70 -15.58 20.12
CA THR A 543 -15.63 -16.70 20.02
C THR A 543 -15.23 -17.82 20.97
N ASN A 544 -13.95 -18.21 20.95
CA ASN A 544 -13.41 -19.24 21.82
C ASN A 544 -13.53 -18.84 23.31
N ALA A 545 -13.19 -17.60 23.66
CA ALA A 545 -13.30 -17.10 25.02
C ALA A 545 -14.75 -17.05 25.51
N LYS A 546 -15.71 -16.66 24.64
CA LYS A 546 -17.15 -16.74 24.97
C LYS A 546 -17.61 -18.17 25.19
N GLN A 547 -17.14 -19.11 24.37
CA GLN A 547 -17.46 -20.53 24.53
C GLN A 547 -16.86 -21.09 25.84
N HIS A 548 -15.63 -20.72 26.17
CA HIS A 548 -14.97 -21.07 27.43
C HIS A 548 -15.72 -20.50 28.64
N LEU A 549 -16.07 -19.21 28.60
CA LEU A 549 -16.86 -18.53 29.62
C LEU A 549 -18.21 -19.22 29.88
N ASN A 550 -18.86 -19.71 28.83
CA ASN A 550 -20.10 -20.48 28.97
C ASN A 550 -19.87 -21.77 29.77
N GLY A 551 -18.72 -22.42 29.60
CA GLY A 551 -18.30 -23.62 30.35
C GLY A 551 -17.96 -23.38 31.82
N LEU A 552 -17.73 -22.13 32.25
CA LEU A 552 -17.48 -21.81 33.66
C LEU A 552 -18.73 -22.01 34.50
N SER A 553 -18.67 -22.97 35.42
CA SER A 553 -19.85 -23.55 36.08
C SER A 553 -20.25 -22.86 37.38
N ASP A 554 -19.40 -22.03 37.99
CA ASP A 554 -19.61 -21.46 39.33
C ASP A 554 -19.85 -19.93 39.31
N LEU A 555 -19.52 -19.21 38.22
CA LEU A 555 -19.92 -17.81 38.01
C LEU A 555 -21.45 -17.55 37.99
N THR A 556 -21.89 -16.40 38.52
CA THR A 556 -23.29 -15.93 38.39
C THR A 556 -23.59 -15.42 36.98
N ASN A 557 -24.88 -15.26 36.64
CA ASN A 557 -25.28 -14.66 35.37
C ASN A 557 -24.73 -13.23 35.22
N ALA A 558 -24.76 -12.42 36.29
CA ALA A 558 -24.22 -11.06 36.27
C ALA A 558 -22.70 -11.03 36.05
N GLN A 559 -21.95 -11.96 36.65
CA GLN A 559 -20.50 -12.10 36.43
C GLN A 559 -20.19 -12.59 35.01
N LYS A 560 -20.95 -13.58 34.50
CA LYS A 560 -20.81 -14.03 33.10
C LYS A 560 -21.10 -12.90 32.12
N ASP A 561 -22.14 -12.12 32.33
CA ASP A 561 -22.46 -10.98 31.46
C ASP A 561 -21.37 -9.90 31.51
N ALA A 562 -20.79 -9.62 32.68
CA ALA A 562 -19.67 -8.69 32.80
C ALA A 562 -18.42 -9.19 32.06
N ALA A 563 -18.04 -10.46 32.25
CA ALA A 563 -16.92 -11.08 31.53
C ALA A 563 -17.17 -11.13 30.01
N LYS A 564 -18.41 -11.42 29.60
CA LYS A 564 -18.81 -11.40 28.19
C LYS A 564 -18.63 -10.02 27.57
N ARG A 565 -19.06 -8.95 28.25
CA ARG A 565 -18.85 -7.56 27.79
C ARG A 565 -17.36 -7.22 27.66
N GLN A 566 -16.52 -7.70 28.59
CA GLN A 566 -15.06 -7.51 28.49
C GLN A 566 -14.47 -8.24 27.28
N ILE A 567 -14.89 -9.47 27.01
CA ILE A 567 -14.45 -10.22 25.81
C ILE A 567 -14.92 -9.53 24.53
N GLU A 568 -16.17 -9.05 24.47
CA GLU A 568 -16.74 -8.39 23.29
C GLU A 568 -16.15 -6.98 23.07
N GLY A 569 -15.77 -6.29 24.14
CA GLY A 569 -15.13 -4.98 24.09
C GLY A 569 -13.61 -5.01 23.82
N ALA A 570 -12.98 -6.19 23.91
CA ALA A 570 -11.56 -6.35 23.62
C ALA A 570 -11.26 -6.03 22.14
N THR A 571 -10.25 -5.18 21.93
CA THR A 571 -9.79 -4.74 20.62
C THR A 571 -8.61 -5.54 20.11
N HIS A 572 -7.95 -6.32 20.99
CA HIS A 572 -6.83 -7.18 20.63
C HIS A 572 -6.95 -8.59 21.22
N VAL A 573 -6.30 -9.57 20.59
CA VAL A 573 -6.30 -10.98 21.02
C VAL A 573 -5.79 -11.14 22.46
N ASN A 574 -4.75 -10.39 22.87
CA ASN A 574 -4.22 -10.44 24.24
C ASN A 574 -5.21 -9.92 25.29
N GLU A 575 -6.03 -8.91 24.97
CA GLU A 575 -7.08 -8.40 25.84
C GLU A 575 -8.19 -9.45 26.03
N VAL A 576 -8.54 -10.18 24.96
CA VAL A 576 -9.45 -11.33 25.05
C VAL A 576 -8.89 -12.40 25.98
N THR A 577 -7.61 -12.76 25.83
CA THR A 577 -6.94 -13.73 26.70
C THR A 577 -6.94 -13.27 28.16
N GLN A 578 -6.69 -11.99 28.42
CA GLN A 578 -6.75 -11.42 29.78
C GLN A 578 -8.15 -11.50 30.38
N ALA A 579 -9.19 -11.16 29.60
CA ALA A 579 -10.58 -11.27 30.06
C ALA A 579 -10.97 -12.72 30.38
N GLN A 580 -10.52 -13.68 29.56
CA GLN A 580 -10.72 -15.11 29.83
C GLN A 580 -10.04 -15.54 31.14
N ASN A 581 -8.76 -15.19 31.33
CA ASN A 581 -8.02 -15.52 32.56
C ASN A 581 -8.65 -14.90 33.81
N ASN A 582 -9.17 -13.67 33.70
CA ASN A 582 -9.88 -13.02 34.80
C ASN A 582 -11.19 -13.76 35.15
N ALA A 583 -11.93 -14.23 34.14
CA ALA A 583 -13.13 -15.04 34.34
C ALA A 583 -12.80 -16.39 34.99
N ASP A 584 -11.71 -17.03 34.58
CA ASP A 584 -11.20 -18.28 35.19
C ASP A 584 -10.87 -18.09 36.67
N ALA A 585 -10.07 -17.07 36.99
CA ALA A 585 -9.69 -16.77 38.37
C ALA A 585 -10.91 -16.45 39.25
N LEU A 586 -11.88 -15.70 38.71
CA LEU A 586 -13.14 -15.42 39.40
C LEU A 586 -13.96 -16.71 39.61
N ASN A 587 -14.02 -17.59 38.60
CA ASN A 587 -14.73 -18.86 38.72
C ASN A 587 -14.11 -19.73 39.81
N THR A 588 -12.78 -19.82 39.87
CA THR A 588 -12.08 -20.53 40.95
C THR A 588 -12.40 -19.94 42.33
N ALA A 589 -12.43 -18.62 42.48
CA ALA A 589 -12.82 -17.98 43.73
C ALA A 589 -14.27 -18.33 44.11
N MET A 590 -15.19 -18.35 43.14
CA MET A 590 -16.59 -18.75 43.34
C MET A 590 -16.71 -20.24 43.75
N THR A 591 -15.94 -21.13 43.13
CA THR A 591 -15.85 -22.55 43.54
C THR A 591 -15.38 -22.67 44.99
N ASN A 592 -14.35 -21.90 45.38
CA ASN A 592 -13.84 -21.91 46.74
C ASN A 592 -14.86 -21.39 47.76
N LEU A 593 -15.61 -20.34 47.41
CA LEU A 593 -16.71 -19.84 48.26
C LEU A 593 -17.81 -20.90 48.44
N LYS A 594 -18.21 -21.56 47.35
CA LYS A 594 -19.19 -22.66 47.35
C LYS A 594 -18.77 -23.80 48.25
N ASN A 595 -17.51 -24.24 48.12
CA ASN A 595 -16.95 -25.30 48.97
C ASN A 595 -16.83 -24.84 50.43
N GLY A 596 -16.48 -23.58 50.67
CA GLY A 596 -16.33 -23.00 52.00
C GLY A 596 -17.61 -22.97 52.84
N ILE A 597 -18.79 -22.99 52.21
CA ILE A 597 -20.09 -23.09 52.87
C ILE A 597 -20.76 -24.47 52.76
N GLN A 598 -20.11 -25.45 52.12
CA GLN A 598 -20.74 -26.74 51.84
C GLN A 598 -21.16 -27.49 53.11
N ASP A 599 -20.41 -27.33 54.20
CA ASP A 599 -20.69 -27.95 55.49
C ASP A 599 -21.60 -27.11 56.41
N GLN A 600 -22.24 -26.05 55.89
CA GLN A 600 -23.04 -25.13 56.71
C GLN A 600 -24.14 -25.82 57.52
N ASN A 601 -24.81 -26.82 56.95
CA ASN A 601 -25.92 -27.52 57.58
C ASN A 601 -25.40 -28.41 58.73
N THR A 602 -24.29 -29.11 58.50
CA THR A 602 -23.61 -29.91 59.52
C THR A 602 -23.15 -29.04 60.68
N ILE A 603 -22.58 -27.86 60.39
CA ILE A 603 -22.12 -26.93 61.43
C ILE A 603 -23.29 -26.35 62.22
N LYS A 604 -24.36 -25.89 61.55
CA LYS A 604 -25.55 -25.32 62.21
C LYS A 604 -26.27 -26.33 63.12
N GLN A 605 -26.14 -27.63 62.85
CA GLN A 605 -26.69 -28.70 63.71
C GLN A 605 -25.75 -29.13 64.84
N GLY A 606 -24.46 -28.79 64.75
CA GLY A 606 -23.46 -29.17 65.75
C GLY A 606 -23.55 -28.34 67.03
N VAL A 607 -23.20 -28.95 68.16
CA VAL A 607 -23.16 -28.29 69.48
C VAL A 607 -22.31 -27.02 69.47
N ASN A 608 -21.21 -27.02 68.71
CA ASN A 608 -20.34 -25.85 68.63
C ASN A 608 -21.05 -24.62 68.04
N PHE A 609 -22.14 -24.81 67.29
CA PHE A 609 -23.04 -23.73 66.87
C PHE A 609 -24.21 -23.57 67.84
N THR A 610 -24.97 -24.62 68.16
CA THR A 610 -26.24 -24.47 68.93
C THR A 610 -26.03 -23.87 70.31
N ASP A 611 -24.94 -24.22 70.99
CA ASP A 611 -24.59 -23.72 72.33
C ASP A 611 -23.59 -22.55 72.28
N ALA A 612 -23.18 -22.09 71.10
CA ALA A 612 -22.34 -20.89 70.97
C ALA A 612 -23.10 -19.65 71.41
N ASP A 613 -22.37 -18.56 71.67
CA ASP A 613 -22.99 -17.28 71.98
C ASP A 613 -23.84 -16.81 70.79
N GLU A 614 -24.97 -16.16 71.09
CA GLU A 614 -25.92 -15.73 70.08
C GLU A 614 -25.29 -14.82 69.01
N ALA A 615 -24.42 -13.90 69.41
CA ALA A 615 -23.69 -13.02 68.49
C ALA A 615 -22.82 -13.82 67.49
N LYS A 616 -22.16 -14.90 67.93
CA LYS A 616 -21.31 -15.75 67.08
C LYS A 616 -22.13 -16.63 66.14
N ARG A 617 -23.28 -17.15 66.61
CA ARG A 617 -24.24 -17.85 65.75
C ARG A 617 -24.77 -16.93 64.64
N ASN A 618 -25.10 -15.70 64.99
CA ASN A 618 -25.59 -14.70 64.05
C ASN A 618 -24.48 -14.29 63.06
N ALA A 619 -23.24 -14.09 63.51
CA ALA A 619 -22.11 -13.79 62.64
C ALA A 619 -21.88 -14.89 61.59
N TYR A 620 -21.89 -16.16 62.02
CA TYR A 620 -21.76 -17.30 61.09
C TYR A 620 -22.94 -17.41 60.13
N THR A 621 -24.18 -17.30 60.63
CA THR A 621 -25.38 -17.32 59.78
C THR A 621 -25.35 -16.21 58.74
N ASN A 622 -25.02 -14.97 59.14
CA ASN A 622 -24.97 -13.83 58.23
C ASN A 622 -23.86 -13.97 57.18
N ALA A 623 -22.67 -14.47 57.56
CA ALA A 623 -21.58 -14.71 56.62
C ALA A 623 -21.97 -15.78 55.58
N VAL A 624 -22.63 -16.86 56.02
CA VAL A 624 -23.16 -17.89 55.12
C VAL A 624 -24.25 -17.33 54.21
N THR A 625 -25.17 -16.52 54.71
CA THR A 625 -26.22 -15.89 53.88
C THR A 625 -25.64 -14.94 52.83
N GLN A 626 -24.62 -14.14 53.16
CA GLN A 626 -23.92 -13.32 52.17
C GLN A 626 -23.23 -14.19 51.11
N ALA A 627 -22.59 -15.28 51.52
CA ALA A 627 -21.99 -16.24 50.58
C ALA A 627 -23.04 -16.87 49.65
N GLU A 628 -24.20 -17.27 50.18
CA GLU A 628 -25.33 -17.79 49.40
C GLU A 628 -25.87 -16.75 48.40
N GLN A 629 -25.97 -15.49 48.80
CA GLN A 629 -26.37 -14.38 47.91
C GLN A 629 -25.37 -14.20 46.75
N ILE A 630 -24.06 -14.22 47.05
CA ILE A 630 -23.01 -14.14 46.03
C ILE A 630 -23.06 -15.35 45.09
N LEU A 631 -23.28 -16.55 45.61
CA LEU A 631 -23.31 -17.80 44.83
C LEU A 631 -24.59 -18.01 44.01
N ASN A 632 -25.65 -17.23 44.26
CA ASN A 632 -26.91 -17.39 43.56
C ASN A 632 -26.73 -17.17 42.05
N LYS A 633 -27.00 -18.20 41.24
CA LYS A 633 -26.78 -18.14 39.79
C LYS A 633 -27.57 -17.04 39.08
N ALA A 634 -28.84 -16.89 39.42
CA ALA A 634 -29.76 -16.03 38.70
C ALA A 634 -29.72 -14.58 39.22
N GLN A 635 -29.63 -14.41 40.54
CA GLN A 635 -29.73 -13.10 41.20
C GLN A 635 -28.45 -12.65 41.91
N GLY A 636 -27.41 -13.47 41.91
CA GLY A 636 -26.15 -13.11 42.54
C GLY A 636 -25.50 -11.90 41.84
N PRO A 637 -24.99 -10.92 42.61
CA PRO A 637 -24.42 -9.70 42.05
C PRO A 637 -23.14 -9.98 41.25
N ASN A 638 -22.72 -8.99 40.44
CA ASN A 638 -21.42 -9.00 39.77
C ASN A 638 -20.27 -8.72 40.77
N THR A 639 -20.07 -9.64 41.71
CA THR A 639 -19.03 -9.51 42.75
C THR A 639 -17.67 -9.77 42.13
N ALA A 640 -16.73 -8.84 42.28
CA ALA A 640 -15.35 -9.03 41.85
C ALA A 640 -14.63 -10.11 42.67
N LYS A 641 -13.53 -10.65 42.14
CA LYS A 641 -12.75 -11.75 42.76
C LYS A 641 -12.43 -11.48 44.23
N ASP A 642 -11.89 -10.30 44.54
CA ASP A 642 -11.49 -9.95 45.90
C ASP A 642 -12.69 -9.87 46.86
N GLY A 643 -13.86 -9.49 46.36
CA GLY A 643 -15.11 -9.51 47.13
C GLY A 643 -15.58 -10.95 47.43
N VAL A 644 -15.44 -11.87 46.48
CA VAL A 644 -15.73 -13.29 46.68
C VAL A 644 -14.78 -13.91 47.72
N GLU A 645 -13.49 -13.61 47.62
CA GLU A 645 -12.47 -14.08 48.57
C GLU A 645 -12.70 -13.51 49.98
N THR A 646 -13.10 -12.24 50.09
CA THR A 646 -13.49 -11.61 51.37
C THR A 646 -14.69 -12.31 52.00
N ALA A 647 -15.71 -12.68 51.21
CA ALA A 647 -16.86 -13.42 51.71
C ALA A 647 -16.47 -14.81 52.26
N LEU A 648 -15.56 -15.51 51.56
CA LEU A 648 -15.03 -16.80 52.03
C LEU A 648 -14.27 -16.66 53.35
N GLN A 649 -13.41 -15.63 53.47
CA GLN A 649 -12.68 -15.35 54.71
C GLN A 649 -13.63 -15.04 55.87
N ASN A 650 -14.72 -14.30 55.62
CA ASN A 650 -15.73 -14.01 56.64
C ASN A 650 -16.43 -15.29 57.13
N VAL A 651 -16.79 -16.21 56.24
CA VAL A 651 -17.35 -17.52 56.61
C VAL A 651 -16.35 -18.30 57.47
N GLN A 652 -15.09 -18.41 57.04
CA GLN A 652 -14.05 -19.15 57.77
C GLN A 652 -13.79 -18.57 59.17
N ARG A 653 -13.68 -17.25 59.28
CA ARG A 653 -13.51 -16.57 60.57
C ARG A 653 -14.69 -16.82 61.49
N ALA A 654 -15.91 -16.57 61.02
CA ALA A 654 -17.11 -16.74 61.85
C ALA A 654 -17.32 -18.21 62.27
N LYS A 655 -16.96 -19.18 61.41
CA LYS A 655 -16.93 -20.61 61.72
C LYS A 655 -15.96 -20.94 62.86
N ASN A 656 -14.75 -20.40 62.81
CA ASN A 656 -13.72 -20.63 63.82
C ASN A 656 -14.03 -19.95 65.16
N GLU A 657 -14.79 -18.85 65.14
CA GLU A 657 -15.21 -18.12 66.35
C GLU A 657 -16.35 -18.80 67.11
N LEU A 658 -17.04 -19.79 66.51
CA LEU A 658 -18.09 -20.57 67.18
C LEU A 658 -17.54 -21.27 68.42
N ASN A 659 -18.18 -21.04 69.56
CA ASN A 659 -17.68 -21.40 70.89
C ASN A 659 -18.62 -22.30 71.71
N GLY A 660 -19.57 -23.00 71.09
CA GLY A 660 -20.54 -23.82 71.82
C GLY A 660 -19.88 -24.94 72.62
N ASN A 661 -18.83 -25.58 72.09
CA ASN A 661 -18.08 -26.60 72.83
C ASN A 661 -17.39 -26.01 74.07
N GLN A 662 -16.86 -24.78 73.96
CA GLN A 662 -16.28 -24.07 75.10
C GLN A 662 -17.36 -23.74 76.14
N ASN A 663 -18.55 -23.33 75.71
CA ASN A 663 -19.67 -23.04 76.59
C ASN A 663 -20.13 -24.30 77.35
N VAL A 664 -20.17 -25.46 76.70
CA VAL A 664 -20.42 -26.76 77.37
C VAL A 664 -19.34 -27.06 78.42
N ALA A 665 -18.05 -26.87 78.09
CA ALA A 665 -16.96 -27.08 79.04
C ALA A 665 -17.05 -26.13 80.26
N ASN A 666 -17.38 -24.86 80.04
CA ASN A 666 -17.60 -23.87 81.10
C ASN A 666 -18.79 -24.25 81.99
N ALA A 667 -19.90 -24.70 81.39
CA ALA A 667 -21.07 -25.19 82.12
C ALA A 667 -20.70 -26.40 82.99
N LYS A 668 -19.93 -27.37 82.46
CA LYS A 668 -19.47 -28.54 83.23
C LYS A 668 -18.65 -28.14 84.44
N THR A 669 -17.70 -27.21 84.26
CA THR A 669 -16.89 -26.68 85.36
C THR A 669 -17.76 -26.04 86.44
N THR A 670 -18.72 -25.21 86.03
CA THR A 670 -19.66 -24.54 86.94
C THR A 670 -20.52 -25.55 87.71
N ALA A 671 -21.12 -26.53 87.01
CA ALA A 671 -21.95 -27.56 87.62
C ALA A 671 -21.16 -28.48 88.56
N LYS A 672 -19.91 -28.86 88.22
CA LYS A 672 -19.03 -29.61 89.12
C LYS A 672 -18.70 -28.83 90.39
N ASN A 673 -18.45 -27.53 90.27
CA ASN A 673 -18.20 -26.67 91.43
C ASN A 673 -19.45 -26.56 92.32
N ALA A 674 -20.63 -26.36 91.72
CA ALA A 674 -21.90 -26.35 92.44
C ALA A 674 -22.16 -27.70 93.15
N LEU A 675 -21.96 -28.82 92.46
CA LEU A 675 -22.06 -30.18 93.02
C LEU A 675 -21.11 -30.37 94.20
N ASN A 676 -19.86 -29.91 94.09
CA ASN A 676 -18.87 -29.99 95.17
C ASN A 676 -19.34 -29.25 96.44
N ASN A 677 -20.06 -28.14 96.29
CA ASN A 677 -20.58 -27.36 97.42
C ASN A 677 -21.84 -27.95 98.07
N LEU A 678 -22.46 -28.99 97.50
CA LEU A 678 -23.59 -29.69 98.11
C LEU A 678 -23.13 -30.53 99.31
N THR A 679 -23.75 -30.28 100.48
CA THR A 679 -23.28 -30.78 101.78
C THR A 679 -24.06 -31.97 102.32
N SER A 680 -25.27 -32.27 101.83
CA SER A 680 -26.14 -33.34 102.36
C SER A 680 -25.98 -34.66 101.61
N ILE A 681 -25.73 -34.64 100.30
CA ILE A 681 -25.46 -35.86 99.49
C ILE A 681 -24.22 -36.64 99.95
N ASN A 682 -24.21 -37.96 99.72
CA ASN A 682 -23.07 -38.84 100.00
C ASN A 682 -22.07 -38.91 98.82
N ASN A 683 -20.91 -39.53 99.03
CA ASN A 683 -19.84 -39.57 98.02
C ASN A 683 -20.23 -40.40 96.77
N ALA A 684 -20.99 -41.49 96.92
CA ALA A 684 -21.42 -42.32 95.79
C ALA A 684 -22.38 -41.55 94.86
N GLN A 685 -23.36 -40.85 95.45
CA GLN A 685 -24.27 -39.94 94.73
C GLN A 685 -23.49 -38.81 94.03
N LYS A 686 -22.54 -38.20 94.74
CA LYS A 686 -21.70 -37.12 94.21
C LYS A 686 -20.83 -37.59 93.03
N ALA A 687 -20.27 -38.80 93.11
CA ALA A 687 -19.47 -39.39 92.03
C ALA A 687 -20.33 -39.69 90.79
N ALA A 688 -21.52 -40.27 90.97
CA ALA A 688 -22.45 -40.55 89.88
C ALA A 688 -22.90 -39.28 89.16
N LEU A 689 -23.30 -38.24 89.91
CA LEU A 689 -23.68 -36.94 89.35
C LEU A 689 -22.50 -36.26 88.64
N LYS A 690 -21.28 -36.38 89.17
CA LYS A 690 -20.07 -35.86 88.51
C LYS A 690 -19.81 -36.54 87.16
N SER A 691 -20.03 -37.86 87.07
CA SER A 691 -19.95 -38.62 85.82
C SER A 691 -21.03 -38.19 84.82
N GLN A 692 -22.26 -37.98 85.27
CA GLN A 692 -23.35 -37.47 84.43
C GLN A 692 -23.09 -36.05 83.90
N ILE A 693 -22.53 -35.15 84.72
CA ILE A 693 -22.07 -33.83 84.27
C ILE A 693 -20.99 -33.97 83.20
N GLU A 694 -20.05 -34.91 83.36
CA GLU A 694 -18.99 -35.14 82.38
C GLU A 694 -19.53 -35.72 81.07
N GLY A 695 -20.53 -36.60 81.13
CA GLY A 695 -21.17 -37.20 79.96
C GLY A 695 -22.11 -36.28 79.19
N ALA A 696 -22.59 -35.18 79.79
CA ALA A 696 -23.47 -34.24 79.12
C ALA A 696 -22.76 -33.56 77.93
N THR A 697 -23.43 -33.52 76.78
CA THR A 697 -22.85 -32.98 75.53
C THR A 697 -23.31 -31.56 75.22
N THR A 698 -24.27 -31.01 75.98
CA THR A 698 -24.83 -29.66 75.79
C THR A 698 -24.90 -28.90 77.12
N VAL A 699 -24.96 -27.57 77.07
CA VAL A 699 -25.15 -26.70 78.22
C VAL A 699 -26.47 -27.02 78.92
N ALA A 700 -27.54 -27.25 78.15
CA ALA A 700 -28.85 -27.64 78.70
C ALA A 700 -28.78 -28.97 79.47
N GLY A 701 -28.09 -29.97 78.92
CA GLY A 701 -27.90 -31.26 79.59
C GLY A 701 -27.11 -31.13 80.89
N VAL A 702 -26.04 -30.32 80.90
CA VAL A 702 -25.27 -30.03 82.13
C VAL A 702 -26.15 -29.37 83.20
N ASN A 703 -26.96 -28.37 82.81
CA ASN A 703 -27.85 -27.67 83.72
C ASN A 703 -28.91 -28.62 84.32
N GLN A 704 -29.46 -29.55 83.54
CA GLN A 704 -30.41 -30.55 84.04
C GLN A 704 -29.81 -31.43 85.13
N VAL A 705 -28.58 -31.94 84.94
CA VAL A 705 -27.90 -32.75 85.97
C VAL A 705 -27.59 -31.91 87.21
N SER A 706 -27.23 -30.63 87.05
CA SER A 706 -27.03 -29.71 88.17
C SER A 706 -28.31 -29.51 89.00
N THR A 707 -29.48 -29.41 88.35
CA THR A 707 -30.78 -29.35 89.04
C THR A 707 -31.08 -30.64 89.79
N MET A 708 -30.88 -31.80 89.15
CA MET A 708 -31.03 -33.11 89.81
C MET A 708 -30.15 -33.25 91.06
N ALA A 709 -28.91 -32.76 91.01
CA ALA A 709 -28.01 -32.76 92.15
C ALA A 709 -28.55 -31.92 93.32
N SER A 710 -29.07 -30.72 93.05
CA SER A 710 -29.65 -29.83 94.08
C SER A 710 -30.91 -30.43 94.72
N GLU A 711 -31.78 -31.04 93.91
CA GLU A 711 -32.98 -31.71 94.43
C GLU A 711 -32.63 -32.93 95.30
N LEU A 712 -31.67 -33.76 94.86
CA LEU A 712 -31.19 -34.88 95.65
C LEU A 712 -30.58 -34.42 96.98
N ASN A 713 -29.80 -33.33 96.97
CA ASN A 713 -29.26 -32.74 98.19
C ASN A 713 -30.35 -32.30 99.16
N THR A 714 -31.45 -31.74 98.64
CA THR A 714 -32.61 -31.36 99.44
C THR A 714 -33.27 -32.59 100.08
N ALA A 715 -33.49 -33.66 99.31
CA ALA A 715 -34.04 -34.92 99.83
C ALA A 715 -33.16 -35.55 100.90
N MET A 716 -31.84 -35.57 100.70
CA MET A 716 -30.86 -36.06 101.70
C MET A 716 -30.89 -35.22 102.97
N SER A 717 -31.00 -33.89 102.84
CA SER A 717 -31.15 -32.98 104.00
C SER A 717 -32.45 -33.25 104.78
N ASN A 718 -33.55 -33.53 104.07
CA ASN A 718 -34.83 -33.92 104.69
C ASN A 718 -34.71 -35.25 105.44
N LEU A 719 -34.06 -36.25 104.85
CA LEU A 719 -33.82 -37.54 105.50
C LEU A 719 -33.02 -37.37 106.80
N GLN A 720 -31.95 -36.56 106.77
CA GLN A 720 -31.16 -36.22 107.96
C GLN A 720 -32.05 -35.59 109.05
N ARG A 721 -32.88 -34.60 108.69
CA ARG A 721 -33.82 -33.99 109.64
C ARG A 721 -34.80 -35.01 110.24
N GLY A 722 -35.30 -35.94 109.43
CA GLY A 722 -36.28 -36.95 109.85
C GLY A 722 -35.78 -37.94 110.91
N ILE A 723 -34.47 -38.11 111.06
CA ILE A 723 -33.86 -38.97 112.08
C ILE A 723 -33.19 -38.20 113.23
N ASN A 724 -33.12 -36.86 113.17
CA ASN A 724 -32.42 -36.06 114.18
C ASN A 724 -33.03 -36.19 115.59
N ASP A 725 -34.31 -36.54 115.68
CA ASP A 725 -35.00 -36.74 116.95
C ASP A 725 -35.05 -38.22 117.39
N GLU A 726 -34.16 -39.06 116.86
CA GLU A 726 -34.04 -40.47 117.25
C GLU A 726 -33.89 -40.65 118.77
N ALA A 727 -32.99 -39.89 119.40
CA ALA A 727 -32.75 -39.99 120.83
C ALA A 727 -34.00 -39.65 121.65
N ALA A 728 -34.71 -38.57 121.25
CA ALA A 728 -35.95 -38.17 121.89
C ALA A 728 -37.07 -39.20 121.67
N THR A 729 -37.16 -39.77 120.47
CA THR A 729 -38.12 -40.82 120.13
C THR A 729 -37.88 -42.08 120.95
N LYS A 730 -36.62 -42.51 121.13
CA LYS A 730 -36.24 -43.68 121.93
C LYS A 730 -36.45 -43.49 123.43
N ALA A 731 -36.35 -42.26 123.93
CA ALA A 731 -36.59 -41.94 125.34
C ALA A 731 -38.08 -41.83 125.68
N ALA A 732 -38.95 -41.57 124.70
CA ALA A 732 -40.37 -41.41 124.92
C ALA A 732 -41.03 -42.73 125.35
N GLN A 733 -42.00 -42.63 126.25
CA GLN A 733 -42.82 -43.76 126.72
C GLN A 733 -43.47 -44.55 125.56
N LYS A 734 -43.84 -43.81 124.50
CA LYS A 734 -44.38 -44.37 123.27
C LYS A 734 -43.44 -45.38 122.61
N TYR A 735 -42.12 -45.23 122.75
CA TYR A 735 -41.12 -46.21 122.33
C TYR A 735 -40.83 -47.23 123.43
N THR A 736 -40.51 -46.82 124.66
CA THR A 736 -40.01 -47.75 125.71
C THR A 736 -41.01 -48.85 126.07
N GLU A 737 -42.31 -48.52 126.04
CA GLU A 737 -43.39 -49.47 126.32
C GLU A 737 -43.98 -50.09 125.06
N ALA A 738 -43.51 -49.73 123.85
CA ALA A 738 -44.03 -50.31 122.60
C ALA A 738 -43.72 -51.80 122.47
N ASP A 739 -44.43 -52.47 121.55
CA ASP A 739 -44.07 -53.84 121.19
C ASP A 739 -42.64 -53.92 120.61
N ARG A 740 -41.97 -55.04 120.89
CA ARG A 740 -40.58 -55.28 120.48
C ARG A 740 -40.39 -55.21 118.96
N ASP A 741 -41.34 -55.73 118.18
CA ASP A 741 -41.32 -55.67 116.72
C ASP A 741 -41.38 -54.24 116.18
N LYS A 742 -42.19 -53.37 116.80
CA LYS A 742 -42.31 -51.95 116.44
C LYS A 742 -41.07 -51.14 116.83
N GLN A 743 -40.47 -51.44 117.99
CA GLN A 743 -39.17 -50.88 118.38
C GLN A 743 -38.08 -51.25 117.36
N THR A 744 -38.01 -52.54 116.98
CA THR A 744 -37.07 -53.03 115.97
C THR A 744 -37.32 -52.37 114.61
N ALA A 745 -38.55 -52.28 114.13
CA ALA A 745 -38.87 -51.62 112.86
C ALA A 745 -38.44 -50.14 112.82
N TYR A 746 -38.61 -49.40 113.93
CA TYR A 746 -38.11 -48.04 114.04
C TYR A 746 -36.57 -47.98 114.02
N ASN A 747 -35.90 -48.87 114.76
CA ASN A 747 -34.44 -48.95 114.79
C ASN A 747 -33.85 -49.30 113.42
N ASP A 748 -34.45 -50.24 112.71
CA ASP A 748 -34.01 -50.68 111.38
C ASP A 748 -34.20 -49.56 110.36
N ALA A 749 -35.35 -48.87 110.38
CA ALA A 749 -35.60 -47.73 109.50
C ALA A 749 -34.61 -46.58 109.74
N VAL A 750 -34.31 -46.26 111.01
CA VAL A 750 -33.31 -45.23 111.35
C VAL A 750 -31.90 -45.69 110.97
N THR A 751 -31.56 -46.96 111.15
CA THR A 751 -30.26 -47.52 110.75
C THR A 751 -30.08 -47.47 109.24
N ALA A 752 -31.09 -47.86 108.47
CA ALA A 752 -31.06 -47.77 107.01
C ALA A 752 -30.93 -46.31 106.53
N ALA A 753 -31.66 -45.37 107.16
CA ALA A 753 -31.52 -43.95 106.88
C ALA A 753 -30.11 -43.42 107.19
N LYS A 754 -29.51 -43.85 108.31
CA LYS A 754 -28.11 -43.50 108.67
C LYS A 754 -27.11 -44.07 107.67
N THR A 755 -27.26 -45.32 107.26
CA THR A 755 -26.41 -45.93 106.21
C THR A 755 -26.49 -45.11 104.92
N LEU A 756 -27.69 -44.69 104.52
CA LEU A 756 -27.88 -43.89 103.31
C LEU A 756 -27.23 -42.49 103.40
N LEU A 757 -27.34 -41.87 104.58
CA LEU A 757 -26.74 -40.56 104.90
C LEU A 757 -25.21 -40.60 105.09
N ASP A 758 -24.64 -41.77 105.35
CA ASP A 758 -23.20 -41.92 105.57
C ASP A 758 -22.44 -41.39 104.36
N LYS A 759 -21.46 -40.51 104.62
CA LYS A 759 -20.72 -39.84 103.56
C LYS A 759 -19.92 -40.78 102.68
N THR A 760 -19.45 -41.89 103.23
CA THR A 760 -18.52 -42.82 102.58
C THR A 760 -19.16 -44.13 102.19
N ALA A 761 -20.03 -44.67 103.03
CA ALA A 761 -20.68 -45.98 102.87
C ALA A 761 -22.10 -45.88 102.30
N GLY A 762 -22.66 -44.67 102.16
CA GLY A 762 -23.96 -44.46 101.56
C GLY A 762 -24.02 -44.89 100.09
N SER A 763 -25.10 -45.55 99.72
CA SER A 763 -25.38 -46.00 98.35
C SER A 763 -25.73 -44.83 97.41
N ASN A 764 -25.54 -45.04 96.11
CA ASN A 764 -25.93 -44.10 95.06
C ASN A 764 -27.45 -44.13 94.78
N ASP A 765 -28.25 -43.82 95.78
CA ASP A 765 -29.70 -43.74 95.63
C ASP A 765 -30.13 -42.40 95.06
N ASN A 766 -31.15 -42.43 94.20
CA ASN A 766 -31.74 -41.24 93.65
C ASN A 766 -32.72 -40.56 94.64
N LYS A 767 -33.27 -39.41 94.24
CA LYS A 767 -34.16 -38.60 95.07
C LYS A 767 -35.34 -39.41 95.62
N VAL A 768 -35.97 -40.22 94.77
CA VAL A 768 -37.16 -41.01 95.12
C VAL A 768 -36.83 -42.05 96.19
N ALA A 769 -35.70 -42.75 96.06
CA ALA A 769 -35.28 -43.74 97.04
C ALA A 769 -34.94 -43.10 98.41
N VAL A 770 -34.33 -41.91 98.42
CA VAL A 770 -34.07 -41.13 99.65
C VAL A 770 -35.37 -40.70 100.32
N GLU A 771 -36.34 -40.21 99.55
CA GLU A 771 -37.68 -39.84 100.06
C GLU A 771 -38.43 -41.07 100.61
N GLN A 772 -38.29 -42.24 99.99
CA GLN A 772 -38.85 -43.49 100.50
C GLN A 772 -38.20 -43.92 101.83
N ALA A 773 -36.89 -43.74 102.00
CA ALA A 773 -36.22 -44.02 103.27
C ALA A 773 -36.75 -43.12 104.40
N LEU A 774 -36.98 -41.83 104.11
CA LEU A 774 -37.59 -40.88 105.06
C LEU A 774 -39.02 -41.32 105.42
N GLN A 775 -39.80 -41.75 104.42
CA GLN A 775 -41.15 -42.25 104.66
C GLN A 775 -41.15 -43.49 105.56
N ARG A 776 -40.22 -44.43 105.39
CA ARG A 776 -40.10 -45.61 106.26
C ARG A 776 -39.82 -45.23 107.72
N VAL A 777 -38.93 -44.28 107.96
CA VAL A 777 -38.64 -43.74 109.32
C VAL A 777 -39.91 -43.17 109.94
N ASN A 778 -40.63 -42.31 109.20
CA ASN A 778 -41.86 -41.70 109.70
C ASN A 778 -42.95 -42.74 110.00
N THR A 779 -43.17 -43.70 109.10
CA THR A 779 -44.14 -44.78 109.30
C THR A 779 -43.81 -45.61 110.54
N ALA A 780 -42.55 -46.05 110.68
CA ALA A 780 -42.14 -46.86 111.83
C ALA A 780 -42.24 -46.08 113.15
N LYS A 781 -41.93 -44.78 113.14
CA LYS A 781 -42.10 -43.89 114.29
C LYS A 781 -43.56 -43.74 114.72
N THR A 782 -44.47 -43.56 113.76
CA THR A 782 -45.91 -43.46 114.06
C THR A 782 -46.51 -44.77 114.59
N ALA A 783 -45.93 -45.91 114.20
CA ALA A 783 -46.40 -47.24 114.61
C ALA A 783 -46.10 -47.58 116.08
N LEU A 784 -45.14 -46.90 116.73
CA LEU A 784 -44.82 -47.09 118.14
C LEU A 784 -46.07 -46.91 119.03
N ASN A 785 -46.34 -47.86 119.94
CA ASN A 785 -47.64 -48.00 120.62
C ASN A 785 -47.54 -48.13 122.15
N GLY A 786 -46.43 -47.71 122.76
CA GLY A 786 -46.21 -47.91 124.20
C GLY A 786 -47.20 -47.19 125.12
N ASP A 787 -47.66 -46.01 124.69
CA ASP A 787 -48.75 -45.26 125.33
C ASP A 787 -50.08 -46.04 125.32
N ALA A 788 -50.43 -46.63 124.17
CA ALA A 788 -51.62 -47.47 124.05
C ALA A 788 -51.54 -48.72 124.93
N ARG A 789 -50.38 -49.40 124.96
CA ARG A 789 -50.16 -50.59 125.79
C ARG A 789 -50.24 -50.31 127.29
N LEU A 790 -49.72 -49.18 127.75
CA LEU A 790 -49.86 -48.77 129.14
C LEU A 790 -51.33 -48.52 129.52
N ASN A 791 -52.07 -47.83 128.65
CA ASN A 791 -53.49 -47.55 128.88
C ASN A 791 -54.32 -48.85 128.92
N GLU A 792 -54.01 -49.82 128.05
CA GLU A 792 -54.63 -51.13 128.06
C GLU A 792 -54.36 -51.87 129.38
N ALA A 793 -53.11 -51.91 129.83
CA ALA A 793 -52.73 -52.53 131.11
C ALA A 793 -53.48 -51.91 132.31
N LYS A 794 -53.62 -50.56 132.34
CA LYS A 794 -54.41 -49.86 133.36
C LYS A 794 -55.87 -50.27 133.34
N ASN A 795 -56.47 -50.35 132.15
CA ASN A 795 -57.86 -50.74 132.01
C ASN A 795 -58.09 -52.19 132.45
N THR A 796 -57.21 -53.12 132.07
CA THR A 796 -57.27 -54.52 132.53
C THR A 796 -57.16 -54.63 134.05
N ALA A 797 -56.20 -53.93 134.67
CA ALA A 797 -56.02 -53.95 136.12
C ALA A 797 -57.24 -53.39 136.86
N LYS A 798 -57.85 -52.30 136.37
CA LYS A 798 -59.11 -51.75 136.93
C LYS A 798 -60.28 -52.72 136.78
N GLN A 799 -60.42 -53.36 135.62
CA GLN A 799 -61.48 -54.35 135.41
C GLN A 799 -61.36 -55.54 136.36
N GLN A 800 -60.14 -56.06 136.57
CA GLN A 800 -59.93 -57.14 137.53
C GLN A 800 -60.15 -56.71 138.98
N LEU A 801 -59.72 -55.49 139.36
CA LEU A 801 -59.96 -54.95 140.69
C LEU A 801 -61.48 -54.83 140.99
N ALA A 802 -62.29 -54.51 139.99
CA ALA A 802 -63.74 -54.40 140.15
C ALA A 802 -64.39 -55.74 140.56
N THR A 803 -63.91 -56.88 140.04
CA THR A 803 -64.50 -58.22 140.30
C THR A 803 -64.13 -58.81 141.66
N MET A 804 -63.16 -58.24 142.37
CA MET A 804 -62.72 -58.71 143.69
C MET A 804 -63.80 -58.43 144.75
N SER A 805 -64.50 -59.46 145.22
CA SER A 805 -65.73 -59.32 146.01
C SER A 805 -65.55 -59.18 147.53
N HIS A 806 -64.35 -59.44 148.05
CA HIS A 806 -64.11 -59.49 149.50
C HIS A 806 -63.47 -58.21 150.04
N LEU A 807 -62.77 -57.46 149.17
CA LEU A 807 -62.24 -56.13 149.47
C LEU A 807 -63.33 -55.13 149.89
N THR A 808 -62.98 -54.18 150.74
CA THR A 808 -63.84 -53.04 151.05
C THR A 808 -63.81 -52.00 149.92
N ASN A 809 -64.83 -51.14 149.85
CA ASN A 809 -64.88 -50.06 148.87
C ASN A 809 -63.67 -49.11 148.99
N ALA A 810 -63.19 -48.87 150.22
CA ALA A 810 -62.02 -48.04 150.46
C ALA A 810 -60.72 -48.70 149.96
N GLN A 811 -60.58 -50.03 150.11
CA GLN A 811 -59.42 -50.77 149.57
C GLN A 811 -59.41 -50.73 148.04
N LYS A 812 -60.59 -50.88 147.40
CA LYS A 812 -60.73 -50.73 145.94
C LYS A 812 -60.40 -49.33 145.44
N ALA A 813 -60.81 -48.28 146.15
CA ALA A 813 -60.50 -46.91 145.77
C ALA A 813 -58.98 -46.64 145.78
N ASN A 814 -58.28 -47.07 146.84
CA ASN A 814 -56.83 -46.90 146.94
C ASN A 814 -56.07 -47.63 145.82
N LEU A 815 -56.43 -48.88 145.54
CA LEU A 815 -55.82 -49.66 144.46
C LEU A 815 -56.11 -49.07 143.07
N THR A 816 -57.29 -48.47 142.87
CA THR A 816 -57.63 -47.77 141.62
C THR A 816 -56.71 -46.57 141.39
N GLU A 817 -56.43 -45.78 142.43
CA GLU A 817 -55.52 -44.63 142.33
C GLU A 817 -54.07 -45.07 142.04
N GLN A 818 -53.62 -46.16 142.65
CA GLN A 818 -52.29 -46.72 142.36
C GLN A 818 -52.18 -47.16 140.88
N ILE A 819 -53.22 -47.83 140.35
CA ILE A 819 -53.26 -48.24 138.93
C ILE A 819 -53.18 -47.02 138.01
N GLU A 820 -53.93 -45.95 138.31
CA GLU A 820 -53.90 -44.72 137.50
C GLU A 820 -52.54 -44.02 137.50
N ARG A 821 -51.83 -44.06 138.63
CA ARG A 821 -50.48 -43.48 138.77
C ARG A 821 -49.38 -44.34 138.14
N GLY A 822 -49.66 -45.59 137.79
CA GLY A 822 -48.69 -46.47 137.14
C GLY A 822 -48.18 -45.88 135.83
N THR A 823 -46.86 -45.82 135.65
CA THR A 823 -46.21 -45.23 134.45
C THR A 823 -45.63 -46.29 133.51
N THR A 824 -45.66 -47.56 133.91
CA THR A 824 -45.15 -48.70 133.12
C THR A 824 -46.16 -49.84 133.14
N VAL A 825 -46.17 -50.64 132.07
CA VAL A 825 -47.07 -51.80 131.96
C VAL A 825 -46.81 -52.77 133.11
N ALA A 826 -45.53 -53.03 133.42
CA ALA A 826 -45.13 -53.92 134.51
C ALA A 826 -45.53 -53.39 135.90
N GLY A 827 -45.43 -52.07 136.15
CA GLY A 827 -45.83 -51.47 137.42
C GLY A 827 -47.32 -51.62 137.69
N VAL A 828 -48.15 -51.43 136.67
CA VAL A 828 -49.60 -51.61 136.75
C VAL A 828 -49.99 -53.08 137.01
N GLN A 829 -49.32 -54.02 136.34
CA GLN A 829 -49.53 -55.46 136.57
C GLN A 829 -49.12 -55.88 137.99
N GLY A 830 -48.06 -55.29 138.56
CA GLY A 830 -47.67 -55.51 139.95
C GLY A 830 -48.75 -55.09 140.95
N ILE A 831 -49.39 -53.94 140.73
CA ILE A 831 -50.51 -53.46 141.58
C ILE A 831 -51.72 -54.40 141.49
N GLN A 832 -52.04 -54.90 140.29
CA GLN A 832 -53.11 -55.88 140.07
C GLN A 832 -52.86 -57.18 140.85
N ALA A 833 -51.62 -57.69 140.89
CA ALA A 833 -51.27 -58.88 141.66
C ALA A 833 -51.46 -58.65 143.18
N ASN A 834 -50.99 -57.51 143.70
CA ASN A 834 -51.14 -57.16 145.11
C ASN A 834 -52.62 -57.03 145.53
N ALA A 835 -53.47 -56.48 144.66
CA ALA A 835 -54.91 -56.43 144.88
C ALA A 835 -55.52 -57.83 145.08
N GLY A 836 -55.06 -58.81 144.30
CA GLY A 836 -55.49 -60.21 144.41
C GLY A 836 -55.17 -60.82 145.78
N THR A 837 -53.94 -60.63 146.27
CA THR A 837 -53.52 -61.11 147.59
C THR A 837 -54.34 -60.48 148.72
N LEU A 838 -54.58 -59.16 148.64
CA LEU A 838 -55.38 -58.45 149.64
C LEU A 838 -56.84 -58.95 149.68
N ASN A 839 -57.44 -59.21 148.51
CA ASN A 839 -58.80 -59.74 148.43
C ASN A 839 -58.92 -61.13 149.08
N GLN A 840 -57.89 -61.96 148.95
CA GLN A 840 -57.87 -63.30 149.56
C GLN A 840 -57.79 -63.23 151.09
N ALA A 841 -56.97 -62.33 151.65
CA ALA A 841 -56.90 -62.13 153.09
C ALA A 841 -58.24 -61.64 153.68
N MET A 842 -58.91 -60.70 152.99
CA MET A 842 -60.24 -60.23 153.39
C MET A 842 -61.29 -61.35 153.37
N ASN A 843 -61.19 -62.29 152.43
CA ASN A 843 -62.07 -63.47 152.42
C ASN A 843 -61.86 -64.33 153.68
N GLN A 844 -60.60 -64.59 154.06
CA GLN A 844 -60.27 -65.37 155.26
C GLN A 844 -60.79 -64.69 156.53
N LEU A 845 -60.64 -63.37 156.65
CA LEU A 845 -61.19 -62.61 157.77
C LEU A 845 -62.72 -62.72 157.83
N ARG A 846 -63.42 -62.57 156.69
CA ARG A 846 -64.88 -62.74 156.61
C ARG A 846 -65.33 -64.14 157.01
N GLN A 847 -64.59 -65.18 156.61
CA GLN A 847 -64.91 -66.57 156.97
C GLN A 847 -64.74 -66.84 158.48
N SER A 848 -63.72 -66.28 159.13
CA SER A 848 -63.48 -66.49 160.57
C SER A 848 -64.67 -66.08 161.44
N ILE A 849 -65.39 -65.02 161.06
CA ILE A 849 -66.58 -64.53 161.78
C ILE A 849 -67.90 -65.09 161.24
N ALA A 850 -67.90 -65.89 160.17
CA ALA A 850 -69.13 -66.33 159.50
C ALA A 850 -70.04 -67.18 160.41
N SER A 851 -69.46 -67.89 161.38
CA SER A 851 -70.18 -68.73 162.34
C SER A 851 -70.43 -68.05 163.68
N LYS A 852 -70.29 -66.72 163.77
CA LYS A 852 -70.37 -65.98 165.04
C LYS A 852 -71.68 -66.21 165.78
N ASP A 853 -72.81 -66.15 165.06
CA ASP A 853 -74.14 -66.20 165.69
C ASP A 853 -74.46 -67.63 166.16
N ALA A 854 -74.06 -68.64 165.37
CA ALA A 854 -74.15 -70.04 165.75
C ALA A 854 -73.28 -70.36 166.97
N THR A 855 -72.07 -69.80 167.03
CA THR A 855 -71.14 -70.00 168.17
C THR A 855 -71.69 -69.35 169.43
N LYS A 856 -72.24 -68.14 169.37
CA LYS A 856 -72.86 -67.49 170.55
C LYS A 856 -74.12 -68.21 171.06
N SER A 857 -74.75 -69.02 170.22
CA SER A 857 -75.99 -69.73 170.56
C SER A 857 -75.74 -71.15 171.07
N SER A 858 -74.50 -71.67 171.04
CA SER A 858 -74.19 -73.01 171.52
C SER A 858 -74.09 -73.04 173.04
N GLU A 859 -74.46 -74.18 173.64
CA GLU A 859 -74.29 -74.42 175.09
C GLU A 859 -72.84 -74.25 175.52
N ASP A 860 -71.89 -74.69 174.68
CA ASP A 860 -70.46 -74.48 174.92
C ASP A 860 -70.07 -72.99 175.08
N TYR A 861 -70.77 -72.06 174.41
CA TYR A 861 -70.61 -70.62 174.67
C TYR A 861 -71.39 -70.20 175.91
N GLN A 862 -72.64 -70.64 176.08
CA GLN A 862 -73.54 -70.18 177.15
C GLN A 862 -73.04 -70.56 178.55
N ASP A 863 -72.47 -71.75 178.70
CA ASP A 863 -71.92 -72.25 179.97
C ASP A 863 -70.44 -71.88 180.18
N ALA A 864 -69.77 -71.34 179.16
CA ALA A 864 -68.37 -70.92 179.23
C ALA A 864 -68.13 -69.81 180.26
N ASN A 865 -66.88 -69.63 180.66
CA ASN A 865 -66.50 -68.51 181.52
C ASN A 865 -66.70 -67.16 180.81
N ALA A 866 -67.17 -66.15 181.56
CA ALA A 866 -67.45 -64.82 181.04
C ALA A 866 -66.24 -64.17 180.33
N ASP A 867 -65.01 -64.40 180.81
CA ASP A 867 -63.80 -63.86 180.19
C ASP A 867 -63.53 -64.45 178.80
N LEU A 868 -63.88 -65.73 178.58
CA LEU A 868 -63.71 -66.41 177.29
C LEU A 868 -64.79 -65.98 176.29
N GLN A 869 -66.03 -65.77 176.76
CA GLN A 869 -67.09 -65.16 175.97
C GLN A 869 -66.68 -63.74 175.50
N ASN A 870 -66.13 -62.92 176.41
CA ASN A 870 -65.67 -61.57 176.09
C ASN A 870 -64.51 -61.58 175.08
N ALA A 871 -63.51 -62.46 175.27
CA ALA A 871 -62.40 -62.58 174.32
C ALA A 871 -62.87 -62.95 172.90
N TYR A 872 -63.86 -63.83 172.77
CA TYR A 872 -64.47 -64.14 171.48
C TYR A 872 -65.24 -62.95 170.90
N ASN A 873 -66.01 -62.22 171.72
CA ASN A 873 -66.75 -61.03 171.30
C ASN A 873 -65.82 -59.91 170.79
N ASP A 874 -64.71 -59.66 171.47
CA ASP A 874 -63.73 -58.63 171.10
C ASP A 874 -63.00 -59.00 169.81
N ALA A 875 -62.62 -60.27 169.64
CA ALA A 875 -61.99 -60.75 168.41
C ALA A 875 -62.92 -60.58 167.20
N VAL A 876 -64.20 -60.95 167.35
CA VAL A 876 -65.23 -60.75 166.30
C VAL A 876 -65.42 -59.26 166.01
N THR A 877 -65.53 -58.41 167.03
CA THR A 877 -65.72 -56.96 166.87
C THR A 877 -64.54 -56.32 166.12
N ASN A 878 -63.31 -56.72 166.43
CA ASN A 878 -62.13 -56.23 165.73
C ASN A 878 -62.08 -56.66 164.25
N ALA A 879 -62.46 -57.90 163.95
CA ALA A 879 -62.59 -58.39 162.58
C ALA A 879 -63.69 -57.63 161.81
N GLU A 880 -64.82 -57.34 162.46
CA GLU A 880 -65.91 -56.53 161.91
C GLU A 880 -65.49 -55.08 161.65
N GLY A 881 -64.66 -54.50 162.51
CA GLY A 881 -64.09 -53.16 162.32
C GLY A 881 -63.27 -53.02 161.04
N ILE A 882 -62.47 -54.03 160.68
CA ILE A 882 -61.71 -54.06 159.42
C ILE A 882 -62.64 -54.24 158.22
N ILE A 883 -63.64 -55.12 158.35
CA ILE A 883 -64.62 -55.40 157.27
C ILE A 883 -65.51 -54.18 156.96
N SER A 884 -65.81 -53.36 157.96
CA SER A 884 -66.70 -52.20 157.86
C SER A 884 -65.99 -50.85 157.69
N ALA A 885 -64.65 -50.83 157.63
CA ALA A 885 -63.87 -49.61 157.48
C ALA A 885 -64.22 -48.87 156.18
N THR A 886 -64.72 -47.64 156.32
CA THR A 886 -65.11 -46.78 155.19
C THR A 886 -64.02 -45.78 154.79
N ASN A 887 -63.05 -45.49 155.66
CA ASN A 887 -61.91 -44.60 155.42
C ASN A 887 -60.64 -45.18 156.05
N ASN A 888 -59.48 -44.96 155.42
CA ASN A 888 -58.17 -45.51 155.83
C ASN A 888 -58.23 -47.02 156.11
N PRO A 889 -58.59 -47.83 155.10
CA PRO A 889 -58.69 -49.27 155.28
C PRO A 889 -57.32 -49.85 155.61
N GLU A 890 -57.29 -50.92 156.40
CA GLU A 890 -56.09 -51.74 156.50
C GLU A 890 -55.79 -52.35 155.11
N MET A 891 -54.60 -52.09 154.59
CA MET A 891 -54.16 -52.53 153.26
C MET A 891 -53.16 -53.68 153.33
N ASN A 892 -52.72 -54.06 154.54
CA ASN A 892 -51.77 -55.13 154.75
C ASN A 892 -52.49 -56.49 154.91
N PRO A 893 -52.33 -57.43 153.96
CA PRO A 893 -52.94 -58.76 154.03
C PRO A 893 -52.55 -59.55 155.28
N ASP A 894 -51.32 -59.37 155.79
CA ASP A 894 -50.82 -60.10 156.95
C ASP A 894 -51.55 -59.68 158.23
N THR A 895 -51.77 -58.37 158.41
CA THR A 895 -52.54 -57.83 159.54
C THR A 895 -53.97 -58.35 159.52
N ILE A 896 -54.60 -58.38 158.35
CA ILE A 896 -55.97 -58.89 158.15
C ILE A 896 -56.05 -60.38 158.52
N ASN A 897 -55.09 -61.18 158.07
CA ASN A 897 -55.06 -62.61 158.37
C ASN A 897 -54.80 -62.91 159.85
N GLN A 898 -53.96 -62.13 160.53
CA GLN A 898 -53.75 -62.28 161.97
C GLN A 898 -55.04 -62.07 162.76
N LYS A 899 -55.88 -61.11 162.36
CA LYS A 899 -57.18 -60.86 163.00
C LYS A 899 -58.17 -62.00 162.76
N ALA A 900 -58.13 -62.64 161.59
CA ALA A 900 -58.91 -63.83 161.29
C ALA A 900 -58.54 -65.01 162.23
N SER A 901 -57.24 -65.22 162.45
CA SER A 901 -56.75 -66.24 163.37
C SER A 901 -57.16 -65.98 164.82
N GLN A 902 -57.14 -64.72 165.27
CA GLN A 902 -57.57 -64.36 166.63
C GLN A 902 -59.03 -64.74 166.91
N VAL A 903 -59.94 -64.54 165.94
CA VAL A 903 -61.35 -64.96 166.05
C VAL A 903 -61.47 -66.48 166.22
N ASN A 904 -60.75 -67.25 165.40
CA ASN A 904 -60.80 -68.71 165.46
C ASN A 904 -60.22 -69.25 166.76
N SER A 905 -59.10 -68.70 167.25
CA SER A 905 -58.50 -69.11 168.51
C SER A 905 -59.40 -68.81 169.71
N ALA A 906 -60.05 -67.64 169.73
CA ALA A 906 -60.98 -67.29 170.80
C ALA A 906 -62.25 -68.17 170.77
N LYS A 907 -62.71 -68.58 169.58
CA LYS A 907 -63.82 -69.53 169.43
C LYS A 907 -63.50 -70.89 170.04
N SER A 908 -62.33 -71.44 169.77
CA SER A 908 -61.92 -72.76 170.27
C SER A 908 -61.63 -72.81 171.78
N ALA A 909 -61.60 -71.65 172.45
CA ALA A 909 -61.29 -71.56 173.86
C ALA A 909 -62.53 -71.57 174.77
N LEU A 910 -63.76 -71.61 174.22
CA LEU A 910 -65.00 -71.78 174.99
C LEU A 910 -65.01 -73.13 175.72
N ASN A 911 -65.60 -73.17 176.92
CA ASN A 911 -65.42 -74.29 177.86
C ASN A 911 -66.69 -74.68 178.63
N GLY A 912 -67.86 -74.46 178.03
CA GLY A 912 -69.14 -74.79 178.65
C GLY A 912 -69.33 -76.29 178.83
N ASP A 913 -68.88 -77.08 177.86
CA ASP A 913 -68.99 -78.54 177.89
C ASP A 913 -68.15 -79.18 179.03
N GLU A 914 -66.94 -78.68 179.29
CA GLU A 914 -66.10 -79.18 180.39
C GLU A 914 -66.71 -78.91 181.77
N LYS A 915 -67.41 -77.79 181.94
CA LYS A 915 -68.08 -77.42 183.20
C LYS A 915 -69.21 -78.38 183.55
N LEU A 916 -69.98 -78.80 182.55
CA LEU A 916 -71.07 -79.75 182.74
C LEU A 916 -70.57 -81.11 183.25
N ALA A 917 -69.45 -81.58 182.71
CA ALA A 917 -68.84 -82.84 183.13
C ALA A 917 -68.40 -82.80 184.60
N ALA A 918 -67.81 -81.69 185.06
CA ALA A 918 -67.35 -81.55 186.45
C ALA A 918 -68.51 -81.56 187.47
N ALA A 919 -69.62 -80.88 187.15
CA ALA A 919 -70.78 -80.80 188.04
C ALA A 919 -71.41 -82.18 188.30
N LYS A 920 -71.53 -83.04 187.29
CA LYS A 920 -72.04 -84.42 187.41
C LYS A 920 -71.24 -85.25 188.41
N GLN A 921 -69.93 -85.09 188.38
CA GLN A 921 -69.02 -85.87 189.22
C GLN A 921 -69.14 -85.50 190.71
N THR A 922 -69.29 -84.21 191.00
CA THR A 922 -69.52 -83.71 192.38
C THR A 922 -70.85 -84.21 192.94
N ALA A 923 -71.93 -84.13 192.16
CA ALA A 923 -73.26 -84.58 192.60
C ALA A 923 -73.31 -86.07 192.96
N LYS A 924 -72.61 -86.93 192.21
CA LYS A 924 -72.48 -88.36 192.54
C LYS A 924 -71.72 -88.63 193.84
N SER A 925 -70.67 -87.86 194.11
CA SER A 925 -69.90 -87.98 195.37
C SER A 925 -70.77 -87.64 196.59
N ASP A 926 -71.62 -86.62 196.47
CA ASP A 926 -72.50 -86.18 197.56
C ASP A 926 -73.58 -87.23 197.89
N ILE A 927 -74.15 -87.89 196.87
CA ILE A 927 -75.14 -88.96 197.04
C ILE A 927 -74.54 -90.18 197.76
N GLY A 928 -73.26 -90.48 197.53
CA GLY A 928 -72.55 -91.61 198.14
C GLY A 928 -72.39 -91.51 199.67
N ARG A 929 -72.60 -90.33 200.27
CA ARG A 929 -72.39 -90.07 201.71
C ARG A 929 -73.63 -90.20 202.59
N LEU A 930 -74.79 -90.53 202.01
CA LEU A 930 -76.09 -90.65 202.70
C LEU A 930 -76.24 -92.00 203.43
N THR A 931 -76.49 -92.00 204.75
CA THR A 931 -76.31 -93.15 205.68
C THR A 931 -77.51 -94.07 205.88
N ASP A 932 -78.72 -93.61 205.56
CA ASP A 932 -79.99 -94.29 205.84
C ASP A 932 -80.63 -94.91 204.59
N LEU A 933 -80.14 -94.55 203.40
CA LEU A 933 -80.54 -95.17 202.12
C LEU A 933 -80.04 -96.61 202.01
N ASN A 934 -80.88 -97.49 201.44
CA ASN A 934 -80.46 -98.83 201.03
C ASN A 934 -79.73 -98.79 199.67
N ASN A 935 -79.04 -99.88 199.31
CA ASN A 935 -78.22 -99.91 198.09
C ASN A 935 -79.00 -99.71 196.78
N ALA A 936 -80.26 -100.15 196.70
CA ALA A 936 -81.07 -99.94 195.51
C ALA A 936 -81.40 -98.46 195.30
N GLN A 937 -81.64 -97.71 196.38
CA GLN A 937 -81.98 -96.30 196.35
C GLN A 937 -80.79 -95.39 195.99
N ARG A 938 -79.57 -95.70 196.45
CA ARG A 938 -78.34 -94.98 196.04
C ARG A 938 -78.03 -95.15 194.56
N THR A 939 -78.23 -96.35 194.00
CA THR A 939 -77.97 -96.63 192.59
C THR A 939 -78.91 -95.84 191.67
N ALA A 940 -80.21 -95.75 192.01
CA ALA A 940 -81.17 -94.98 191.23
C ALA A 940 -80.85 -93.47 191.23
N ALA A 941 -80.43 -92.92 192.36
CA ALA A 941 -80.07 -91.50 192.49
C ALA A 941 -78.84 -91.10 191.65
N ASN A 942 -77.82 -91.97 191.55
CA ASN A 942 -76.63 -91.70 190.72
C ASN A 942 -76.92 -91.76 189.21
N ALA A 943 -77.88 -92.58 188.77
CA ALA A 943 -78.27 -92.68 187.36
C ALA A 943 -78.97 -91.42 186.84
N GLU A 944 -79.77 -90.74 187.68
CA GLU A 944 -80.41 -89.46 187.32
C GLU A 944 -79.37 -88.33 187.11
N VAL A 945 -78.28 -88.32 187.89
CA VAL A 945 -77.19 -87.35 187.71
C VAL A 945 -76.47 -87.54 186.37
N ASP A 946 -76.27 -88.78 185.93
CA ASP A 946 -75.59 -89.07 184.66
C ASP A 946 -76.34 -88.56 183.43
N GLN A 947 -77.66 -88.63 183.45
CA GLN A 947 -78.50 -88.25 182.32
C GLN A 947 -78.81 -86.74 182.27
N ALA A 948 -78.31 -85.94 183.22
CA ALA A 948 -78.57 -84.51 183.26
C ALA A 948 -77.93 -83.76 182.06
N PRO A 949 -78.69 -83.06 181.20
CA PRO A 949 -78.15 -82.43 180.00
C PRO A 949 -77.44 -81.10 180.25
N ASN A 950 -77.54 -80.52 181.46
CA ASN A 950 -76.91 -79.25 181.84
C ASN A 950 -76.68 -79.18 183.36
N LEU A 951 -75.97 -78.15 183.82
CA LEU A 951 -75.64 -77.99 185.25
C LEU A 951 -76.88 -77.92 186.15
N ALA A 952 -77.99 -77.35 185.65
CA ALA A 952 -79.24 -77.22 186.40
C ALA A 952 -79.87 -78.59 186.70
N ALA A 953 -79.90 -79.49 185.71
CA ALA A 953 -80.47 -80.83 185.86
C ALA A 953 -79.63 -81.71 186.82
N VAL A 954 -78.30 -81.55 186.84
CA VAL A 954 -77.39 -82.25 187.76
C VAL A 954 -77.71 -81.91 189.22
N THR A 955 -77.98 -80.63 189.48
CA THR A 955 -78.28 -80.12 190.82
C THR A 955 -79.63 -80.66 191.34
N ALA A 956 -80.62 -80.82 190.47
CA ALA A 956 -81.93 -81.35 190.83
C ALA A 956 -81.87 -82.83 191.27
N ALA A 957 -81.10 -83.66 190.57
CA ALA A 957 -80.93 -85.08 190.89
C ALA A 957 -80.27 -85.30 192.26
N LYS A 958 -79.27 -84.48 192.62
CA LYS A 958 -78.62 -84.50 193.95
C LYS A 958 -79.60 -84.23 195.10
N ASN A 959 -80.46 -83.23 194.95
CA ASN A 959 -81.38 -82.81 196.02
C ASN A 959 -82.43 -83.89 196.33
N LYS A 960 -82.92 -84.59 195.29
CA LYS A 960 -83.91 -85.65 195.42
C LYS A 960 -83.40 -86.85 196.24
N ALA A 961 -82.13 -87.22 196.07
CA ALA A 961 -81.49 -88.29 196.82
C ALA A 961 -81.40 -87.99 198.33
N THR A 962 -81.14 -86.73 198.68
CA THR A 962 -80.96 -86.28 200.06
C THR A 962 -82.25 -86.42 200.88
N SER A 963 -83.41 -86.08 200.30
CA SER A 963 -84.72 -86.19 200.97
C SER A 963 -85.14 -87.63 201.27
N LEU A 964 -84.75 -88.58 200.40
CA LEU A 964 -85.08 -90.00 200.57
C LEU A 964 -84.32 -90.63 201.75
N ASN A 965 -83.13 -90.11 202.07
CA ASN A 965 -82.33 -90.54 203.22
C ASN A 965 -83.04 -90.28 204.56
N THR A 966 -83.60 -89.08 204.74
CA THR A 966 -84.27 -88.68 205.99
C THR A 966 -85.49 -89.55 206.33
N ALA A 967 -86.23 -90.03 205.34
CA ALA A 967 -87.43 -90.84 205.57
C ALA A 967 -87.13 -92.25 206.11
N MET A 968 -85.99 -92.83 205.73
CA MET A 968 -85.58 -94.18 206.14
C MET A 968 -85.15 -94.27 207.61
N GLY A 969 -84.64 -93.17 208.19
CA GLY A 969 -84.24 -93.10 209.59
C GLY A 969 -85.40 -93.28 210.58
N ASN A 970 -86.59 -92.75 210.26
CA ASN A 970 -87.76 -92.77 211.17
C ASN A 970 -88.41 -94.15 211.31
N LEU A 971 -88.30 -95.00 210.29
CA LEU A 971 -88.89 -96.35 210.29
C LEU A 971 -88.18 -97.31 211.25
N LYS A 972 -86.88 -97.10 211.50
CA LYS A 972 -86.08 -97.94 212.41
C LYS A 972 -86.40 -97.74 213.90
N HIS A 973 -86.98 -96.60 214.29
CA HIS A 973 -87.25 -96.28 215.70
C HIS A 973 -88.56 -96.91 216.23
N ALA A 974 -89.54 -97.15 215.37
CA ALA A 974 -90.87 -97.64 215.76
C ALA A 974 -90.96 -99.15 216.09
N LEU A 975 -89.91 -99.94 215.79
CA LEU A 975 -89.93 -101.40 215.90
C LEU A 975 -89.45 -101.95 217.27
N ALA A 976 -89.03 -101.10 218.22
CA ALA A 976 -88.39 -101.52 219.48
C ALA A 976 -89.30 -101.58 220.74
N GLU A 977 -90.57 -101.12 220.72
CA GLU A 977 -91.38 -100.92 221.96
C GLU A 977 -92.41 -102.01 222.33
N LYS A 978 -92.47 -103.16 221.65
CA LYS A 978 -93.59 -104.11 221.84
C LYS A 978 -93.47 -105.08 223.04
N ASP A 979 -92.33 -105.17 223.74
CA ASP A 979 -92.08 -106.20 224.77
C ASP A 979 -92.67 -105.92 226.18
N ASN A 980 -93.26 -104.76 226.49
CA ASN A 980 -93.59 -104.38 227.88
C ASN A 980 -95.05 -104.58 228.37
N THR A 981 -96.05 -104.89 227.53
CA THR A 981 -97.47 -104.77 227.95
C THR A 981 -98.22 -106.10 228.21
N LYS A 982 -97.54 -107.24 228.42
CA LYS A 982 -98.20 -108.53 228.76
C LYS A 982 -97.89 -109.12 230.15
N ARG A 983 -97.44 -108.34 231.14
CA ARG A 983 -97.30 -108.75 232.56
C ARG A 983 -97.97 -107.76 233.54
N SER A 984 -99.30 -107.82 233.77
CA SER A 984 -99.89 -107.42 235.08
C SER A 984 -101.39 -107.75 235.26
N VAL A 985 -101.68 -108.47 236.35
CA VAL A 985 -102.81 -108.51 237.34
C VAL A 985 -104.28 -108.21 236.95
N ASN A 986 -104.61 -107.73 235.74
CA ASN A 986 -106.00 -107.53 235.27
C ASN A 986 -106.49 -108.59 234.25
N TYR A 987 -105.78 -109.72 234.10
CA TYR A 987 -106.12 -110.80 233.16
C TYR A 987 -106.19 -112.15 233.88
N THR A 988 -106.96 -112.19 234.98
CA THR A 988 -107.35 -113.40 235.75
C THR A 988 -108.87 -113.57 235.91
N ASP A 989 -109.68 -112.77 235.22
CA ASP A 989 -111.09 -113.10 234.91
C ASP A 989 -111.31 -113.46 233.42
N ALA A 990 -110.22 -113.55 232.67
CA ALA A 990 -110.00 -114.35 231.46
C ALA A 990 -108.49 -114.33 231.19
#